data_AF-A0A9J7ME09-F1
#
_entry.id   AF-A0A9J7ME09-F1
#
_cell.length_a   1.000
_cell.length_b   1.000
_cell.length_c   1.000
_cell.angle_alpha   90.00
_cell.angle_beta   90.00
_cell.angle_gamma   90.00
#
_symmetry.space_group_name_H-M   'P 1'
#
loop_
_entity.id
_entity.type
_entity.pdbx_description
1 polymer ?
#
loop_
_entity_poly.entity_id
_entity_poly.type
_entity_poly.pdbx_seq_one_letter_code
_entity_poly.pdbx_strand_id
1 'polypeptide(L)'
;MGKRKFEGISCSRPRTPRFPITSCRLDGSKEHGFVYLPGSSSVEVPGTGPSQQPEAYLPPPADPVELDQPTTASVSSNRYRAEKEKELAKWEELRDRLLETATQMAAPASYLCSICSKEESSPISCEECGPTVTYCPECCVKCHSTPSHHPKQWLEDYYQYEPFEPTTSENIILERPDHKDCANRILKPFNVFDSTGRHSFWRVYVCSHEEEACTLLRFGLWAASADRPQTAFSTSLLEWLTALTLECQVSVLGFCNALRWRHNLSVPEVNLLYKALIGEPMAEFHHYIHRKRTLQHLCSQAGSGTECPACPKDDGNLMVSLDANFGLVRKRTAGSSSRAPLHKDLYFLDDAAVQDFMSTYSEEVKPDEDCNNFKAGSSVRSKGRQEKLHVTGVFGAVCRHSMPLKFLNMHHGERLGYPVYMIQQLLSSVQPGTNVKLLVMYDIACIMTSHLRNAGMDEMLDSVKFAIPIFHCYGHKASCQVLYSPRRLEGFGLTDGECVERLWSFLRRFSSITKEMTPSHRTDLLTDALLHYARRKVSDMPMSIMQSFDKAVATHNMAENEIATLLNQSQVAVTEEDVEMWRQAEIDTITARNKEKPSSTVRQWKKAYVLNLSAFVSLREEIQSCRDGSLRTALLARYRELEKKLTDTEGIRGISRWKEDSEEYRATILHVDTEERKLVLEKLWREASERTFLLSLKRKYPDGQAIATKLSRQIKTINNKIQKSIKKYQNIARTPQDPIRFPQTIDFVDACNPTWQYYSQLDVLAEGDIPRSLRRQAIDALCLKKRAEEEKGLALKEMQQFVVTKIKEHAILLESIQSFKTVANLGAISLLMSKLDNVQTELLFAHTLFSSRNISGLMLPDLPPRDSAHVSSAVSVSVEDINGMKDLNMTEDGVESDDEDEEEDAEAILRRFIIVEESESSYSTW
;
A
#
# COMPACT_ATOMS: atom_id res chain seq x y z
N MET A 1 46.33 16.13 54.17
CA MET A 1 45.80 15.80 55.52
C MET A 1 44.51 15.02 55.31
N GLY A 2 44.19 13.89 55.90
CA GLY A 2 44.80 13.05 56.93
C GLY A 2 43.83 11.87 57.09
N LYS A 3 44.35 10.66 56.93
CA LYS A 3 43.67 9.36 57.00
C LYS A 3 43.04 9.04 58.38
N ARG A 4 42.15 8.02 58.37
CA ARG A 4 41.75 7.04 59.42
C ARG A 4 40.50 7.40 60.24
N LYS A 5 39.60 6.47 60.62
CA LYS A 5 39.52 4.98 60.58
C LYS A 5 38.03 4.60 60.90
N PHE A 6 37.40 3.64 60.20
CA PHE A 6 37.05 2.25 60.64
C PHE A 6 36.04 2.19 61.81
N GLU A 7 34.99 1.35 61.91
CA GLU A 7 34.63 0.01 61.37
C GLU A 7 33.16 -0.30 61.81
N GLY A 8 32.40 -1.21 61.16
CA GLY A 8 31.28 -1.92 61.85
C GLY A 8 29.90 -2.12 61.16
N ILE A 9 29.82 -3.04 60.18
CA ILE A 9 28.82 -4.14 60.01
C ILE A 9 27.31 -3.88 59.67
N SER A 10 26.97 -4.29 58.43
CA SER A 10 25.76 -4.91 57.82
C SER A 10 24.33 -4.34 58.00
N CYS A 11 23.71 -3.93 56.87
CA CYS A 11 22.65 -4.70 56.20
C CYS A 11 22.36 -4.09 54.81
N SER A 12 22.76 -4.81 53.76
CA SER A 12 22.75 -4.39 52.35
C SER A 12 21.40 -4.68 51.69
N ARG A 13 20.76 -3.63 51.14
CA ARG A 13 19.57 -3.72 50.28
C ARG A 13 19.88 -4.50 48.99
N PRO A 14 19.04 -5.47 48.59
CA PRO A 14 19.33 -6.29 47.42
C PRO A 14 19.14 -5.54 46.10
N ARG A 15 20.19 -5.59 45.27
CA ARG A 15 20.16 -5.46 43.81
C ARG A 15 20.23 -6.87 43.23
N THR A 16 19.44 -7.17 42.21
CA THR A 16 19.65 -8.32 41.31
C THR A 16 19.24 -7.97 39.86
N PRO A 17 19.84 -8.62 38.85
CA PRO A 17 20.54 -7.91 37.77
C PRO A 17 20.15 -8.34 36.34
N ARG A 18 20.67 -7.61 35.34
CA ARG A 18 20.86 -8.05 33.93
C ARG A 18 21.91 -9.17 33.85
N PHE A 19 21.92 -9.97 32.77
CA PHE A 19 23.07 -10.47 31.95
C PHE A 19 22.59 -11.65 31.03
N PRO A 20 23.40 -12.25 30.14
CA PRO A 20 23.50 -11.95 28.70
C PRO A 20 23.15 -13.15 27.80
N ILE A 21 22.89 -12.92 26.50
CA ILE A 21 22.77 -14.00 25.51
C ILE A 21 24.11 -14.12 24.75
N THR A 22 24.83 -15.22 24.97
CA THR A 22 25.89 -15.72 24.07
C THR A 22 25.88 -17.24 24.04
N SER A 23 25.76 -17.75 22.80
CA SER A 23 26.08 -19.08 22.24
C SER A 23 26.64 -20.18 23.17
N CYS A 24 26.07 -21.39 23.07
CA CYS A 24 26.82 -22.59 22.66
C CYS A 24 25.92 -23.83 22.47
N ARG A 25 26.29 -24.63 21.47
CA ARG A 25 25.79 -25.96 21.10
C ARG A 25 25.75 -26.92 22.28
N LEU A 26 24.80 -27.86 22.27
CA LEU A 26 25.04 -29.22 22.78
C LEU A 26 24.28 -30.26 21.95
N ASP A 27 25.08 -31.06 21.23
CA ASP A 27 24.81 -32.42 20.78
C ASP A 27 24.66 -33.39 21.97
N GLY A 28 24.01 -34.53 21.71
CA GLY A 28 24.22 -35.80 22.43
C GLY A 28 23.25 -36.03 23.59
N SER A 29 22.19 -36.83 23.43
CA SER A 29 22.17 -38.31 23.38
C SER A 29 21.88 -38.95 24.75
N LYS A 30 20.87 -39.84 24.74
CA LYS A 30 20.70 -41.01 25.64
C LYS A 30 20.37 -40.67 27.11
N GLU A 31 19.55 -41.38 27.86
CA GLU A 31 18.85 -42.66 27.74
C GLU A 31 17.86 -42.70 28.94
N HIS A 32 16.78 -43.49 28.80
CA HIS A 32 16.04 -44.27 29.82
C HIS A 32 15.77 -43.68 31.24
N GLY A 33 14.59 -43.77 31.85
CA GLY A 33 13.42 -44.62 31.65
C GLY A 33 12.72 -44.85 33.02
N PHE A 34 11.44 -45.21 32.96
CA PHE A 34 10.63 -45.92 33.98
C PHE A 34 10.29 -45.20 35.31
N VAL A 35 9.03 -44.76 35.50
CA VAL A 35 7.85 -45.49 36.07
C VAL A 35 7.89 -45.56 37.61
N TYR A 36 6.89 -44.95 38.28
CA TYR A 36 5.96 -45.59 39.23
C TYR A 36 4.90 -44.57 39.74
N LEU A 37 3.61 -44.87 39.49
CA LEU A 37 2.42 -44.44 40.26
C LEU A 37 2.40 -45.17 41.64
N PRO A 38 1.47 -44.98 42.61
CA PRO A 38 0.11 -44.41 42.57
C PRO A 38 -0.23 -43.44 43.75
N GLY A 39 -1.31 -42.65 43.70
CA GLY A 39 -2.68 -42.98 44.15
C GLY A 39 -2.88 -42.61 45.63
N SER A 40 -3.77 -41.68 46.01
CA SER A 40 -5.14 -41.92 46.52
C SER A 40 -5.65 -40.57 47.08
N SER A 41 -6.78 -40.02 46.60
CA SER A 41 -8.15 -40.04 47.23
C SER A 41 -8.16 -39.53 48.68
N SER A 42 -9.03 -38.65 49.17
CA SER A 42 -10.37 -38.22 48.77
C SER A 42 -10.99 -37.35 49.90
N VAL A 43 -12.13 -36.69 49.59
CA VAL A 43 -13.25 -36.33 50.50
C VAL A 43 -13.29 -34.93 51.17
N GLU A 44 -14.17 -34.10 50.60
CA GLU A 44 -15.31 -33.32 51.16
C GLU A 44 -15.19 -32.26 52.29
N VAL A 45 -15.91 -31.16 52.01
CA VAL A 45 -16.40 -29.95 52.74
C VAL A 45 -17.31 -30.35 53.96
N PRO A 46 -17.94 -29.48 54.82
CA PRO A 46 -18.19 -28.02 54.79
C PRO A 46 -18.26 -27.22 56.14
N GLY A 47 -18.57 -25.92 56.05
CA GLY A 47 -19.19 -25.07 57.11
C GLY A 47 -18.22 -24.21 57.94
N THR A 48 -18.51 -23.01 58.46
CA THR A 48 -19.70 -22.14 58.61
C THR A 48 -19.24 -20.86 59.35
N GLY A 49 -19.71 -19.67 58.94
CA GLY A 49 -20.20 -18.65 59.90
C GLY A 49 -19.39 -17.34 60.10
N PRO A 50 -19.99 -16.28 60.70
CA PRO A 50 -20.21 -14.98 60.02
C PRO A 50 -19.76 -13.71 60.82
N SER A 51 -20.11 -12.51 60.28
CA SER A 51 -20.43 -11.25 61.00
C SER A 51 -19.25 -10.32 61.40
N GLN A 52 -19.25 -8.97 61.37
CA GLN A 52 -20.08 -7.82 60.95
C GLN A 52 -19.21 -6.53 61.07
N GLN A 53 -19.58 -5.44 60.37
CA GLN A 53 -19.01 -4.06 60.41
C GLN A 53 -19.31 -3.31 61.75
N PRO A 54 -18.79 -2.09 62.03
CA PRO A 54 -19.41 -0.84 61.52
C PRO A 54 -18.51 0.44 61.33
N GLU A 55 -19.11 1.40 60.60
CA GLU A 55 -18.96 2.89 60.46
C GLU A 55 -18.67 3.72 61.74
N ALA A 56 -18.39 5.04 61.82
CA ALA A 56 -18.26 6.28 61.01
C ALA A 56 -17.49 7.34 61.90
N TYR A 57 -17.02 8.54 61.51
CA TYR A 57 -17.78 9.79 61.30
C TYR A 57 -16.82 11.02 61.15
N LEU A 58 -17.26 12.07 60.44
CA LEU A 58 -16.60 13.35 60.05
C LEU A 58 -16.47 14.43 61.17
N PRO A 59 -15.73 15.55 60.93
CA PRO A 59 -16.40 16.88 60.81
C PRO A 59 -15.81 17.87 59.75
N PRO A 60 -16.45 19.06 59.49
CA PRO A 60 -16.38 19.89 58.24
C PRO A 60 -15.70 21.29 58.45
N PRO A 61 -16.00 22.39 57.71
CA PRO A 61 -15.82 22.79 56.28
C PRO A 61 -15.11 24.17 56.09
N ALA A 62 -14.89 24.64 54.83
CA ALA A 62 -15.17 26.03 54.35
C ALA A 62 -14.72 26.28 52.88
N ASP A 63 -15.64 26.78 52.04
CA ASP A 63 -15.44 27.45 50.73
C ASP A 63 -15.22 28.99 50.93
N PRO A 64 -15.11 29.90 49.91
CA PRO A 64 -15.03 29.80 48.43
C PRO A 64 -13.98 30.75 47.74
N VAL A 65 -13.90 30.76 46.40
CA VAL A 65 -13.99 31.94 45.45
C VAL A 65 -13.17 31.78 44.14
N GLU A 66 -13.83 32.24 43.06
CA GLU A 66 -13.69 32.16 41.60
C GLU A 66 -12.42 32.72 40.92
N LEU A 67 -12.16 32.28 39.68
CA LEU A 67 -11.39 33.01 38.66
C LEU A 67 -11.93 32.76 37.23
N ASP A 68 -11.99 33.86 36.46
CA ASP A 68 -12.64 34.13 35.16
C ASP A 68 -12.25 33.27 33.92
N GLN A 69 -13.17 33.24 32.94
CA GLN A 69 -12.98 32.79 31.55
C GLN A 69 -12.56 33.92 30.59
N PRO A 70 -11.83 33.65 29.48
CA PRO A 70 -12.39 33.89 28.12
C PRO A 70 -11.88 32.87 27.04
N THR A 71 -12.73 32.11 26.34
CA THR A 71 -13.44 32.33 25.04
C THR A 71 -12.73 31.92 23.72
N THR A 72 -13.39 30.92 23.10
CA THR A 72 -13.70 30.73 21.66
C THR A 72 -12.62 30.46 20.62
N ALA A 73 -12.30 29.16 20.44
CA ALA A 73 -11.86 28.57 19.16
C ALA A 73 -12.20 27.05 19.02
N SER A 74 -13.32 26.55 19.59
CA SER A 74 -13.52 25.08 19.78
C SER A 74 -14.83 24.48 19.26
N VAL A 75 -15.60 25.14 18.39
CA VAL A 75 -17.01 24.73 18.19
C VAL A 75 -17.20 23.45 17.33
N SER A 76 -16.29 23.07 16.41
CA SER A 76 -16.51 21.84 15.60
C SER A 76 -15.92 20.56 16.21
N SER A 77 -14.74 20.60 16.85
CA SER A 77 -14.14 19.43 17.50
C SER A 77 -14.83 19.03 18.81
N ASN A 78 -15.40 20.01 19.52
CA ASN A 78 -16.12 19.75 20.77
C ASN A 78 -17.48 19.12 20.55
N ARG A 79 -18.15 19.37 19.42
CA ARG A 79 -19.49 18.82 19.16
C ARG A 79 -19.42 17.31 18.94
N TYR A 80 -18.58 16.84 18.01
CA TYR A 80 -18.38 15.41 17.78
C TYR A 80 -17.92 14.68 19.04
N ARG A 81 -16.96 15.25 19.78
CA ARG A 81 -16.44 14.64 21.00
C ARG A 81 -17.49 14.60 22.13
N ALA A 82 -18.23 15.68 22.36
CA ALA A 82 -19.30 15.71 23.35
C ALA A 82 -20.48 14.79 22.95
N GLU A 83 -20.76 14.67 21.65
CA GLU A 83 -21.81 13.80 21.12
C GLU A 83 -21.40 12.32 21.25
N LYS A 84 -20.11 12.00 21.05
CA LYS A 84 -19.50 10.69 21.29
C LYS A 84 -19.44 10.34 22.79
N GLU A 85 -19.05 11.27 23.65
CA GLU A 85 -19.05 11.08 25.12
C GLU A 85 -20.49 10.86 25.63
N LYS A 86 -21.46 11.61 25.10
CA LYS A 86 -22.88 11.41 25.40
C LYS A 86 -23.41 10.08 24.88
N GLU A 87 -22.96 9.63 23.72
CA GLU A 87 -23.31 8.32 23.18
C GLU A 87 -22.72 7.19 24.04
N LEU A 88 -21.44 7.30 24.43
CA LEU A 88 -20.76 6.34 25.30
C LEU A 88 -21.41 6.24 26.67
N ALA A 89 -21.74 7.38 27.29
CA ALA A 89 -22.47 7.42 28.56
C ALA A 89 -23.85 6.76 28.44
N LYS A 90 -24.58 7.01 27.34
CA LYS A 90 -25.84 6.31 27.06
C LYS A 90 -25.65 4.80 26.88
N TRP A 91 -24.61 4.37 26.18
CA TRP A 91 -24.29 2.94 26.04
C TRP A 91 -23.97 2.31 27.39
N GLU A 92 -23.25 3.02 28.26
CA GLU A 92 -22.94 2.58 29.62
C GLU A 92 -24.21 2.45 30.48
N GLU A 93 -25.11 3.43 30.44
CA GLU A 93 -26.43 3.39 31.10
C GLU A 93 -27.38 2.31 30.53
N LEU A 94 -27.18 1.88 29.28
CA LEU A 94 -28.03 0.91 28.60
C LEU A 94 -27.44 -0.51 28.67
N ARG A 95 -26.14 -0.68 28.90
CA ARG A 95 -25.43 -1.97 28.75
C ARG A 95 -26.04 -3.06 29.62
N ASP A 96 -26.27 -2.76 30.90
CA ASP A 96 -26.88 -3.72 31.83
C ASP A 96 -28.35 -3.97 31.51
N ARG A 97 -29.09 -2.93 31.07
CA ARG A 97 -30.48 -3.08 30.64
C ARG A 97 -30.62 -3.88 29.33
N LEU A 98 -29.69 -3.73 28.39
CA LEU A 98 -29.64 -4.52 27.16
C LEU A 98 -29.34 -5.98 27.48
N LEU A 99 -28.43 -6.23 28.41
CA LEU A 99 -28.13 -7.58 28.88
C LEU A 99 -29.32 -8.18 29.65
N GLU A 100 -29.96 -7.42 30.52
CA GLU A 100 -31.17 -7.82 31.24
C GLU A 100 -32.32 -8.12 30.26
N THR A 101 -32.52 -7.25 29.27
CA THR A 101 -33.53 -7.44 28.21
C THR A 101 -33.22 -8.69 27.37
N ALA A 102 -31.96 -8.88 26.96
CA ALA A 102 -31.53 -10.09 26.25
C ALA A 102 -31.71 -11.35 27.11
N THR A 103 -31.51 -11.26 28.42
CA THR A 103 -31.72 -12.34 29.39
C THR A 103 -33.21 -12.64 29.58
N GLN A 104 -34.06 -11.62 29.64
CA GLN A 104 -35.53 -11.78 29.68
C GLN A 104 -36.06 -12.40 28.38
N MET A 105 -35.46 -12.05 27.23
CA MET A 105 -35.78 -12.61 25.92
C MET A 105 -35.20 -14.02 25.70
N ALA A 106 -34.42 -14.53 26.66
CA ALA A 106 -33.96 -15.93 26.70
C ALA A 106 -35.01 -16.88 27.28
N ALA A 107 -36.27 -16.45 27.42
CA ALA A 107 -37.40 -17.33 27.65
C ALA A 107 -38.59 -16.86 26.78
N PRO A 108 -39.54 -17.76 26.45
CA PRO A 108 -40.75 -17.38 25.73
C PRO A 108 -41.54 -16.33 26.52
N ALA A 109 -41.81 -15.18 25.90
CA ALA A 109 -42.67 -14.15 26.50
C ALA A 109 -44.12 -14.66 26.69
N SER A 110 -44.52 -15.69 25.94
CA SER A 110 -45.83 -16.34 26.06
C SER A 110 -45.79 -17.79 25.56
N TYR A 111 -46.58 -18.65 26.19
CA TYR A 111 -46.85 -20.03 25.76
C TYR A 111 -47.99 -20.11 24.72
N LEU A 112 -48.55 -18.97 24.31
CA LEU A 112 -49.58 -18.89 23.28
C LEU A 112 -48.97 -18.77 21.89
N CYS A 113 -49.45 -19.57 20.95
CA CYS A 113 -49.08 -19.41 19.55
C CYS A 113 -49.48 -18.02 19.03
N SER A 114 -48.54 -17.30 18.43
CA SER A 114 -48.73 -15.97 17.86
C SER A 114 -49.65 -15.93 16.63
N ILE A 115 -50.00 -17.09 16.06
CA ILE A 115 -50.91 -17.20 14.89
C ILE A 115 -52.31 -17.64 15.30
N CYS A 116 -52.44 -18.79 15.98
CA CYS A 116 -53.74 -19.35 16.33
C CYS A 116 -54.16 -19.13 17.80
N SER A 117 -53.31 -18.50 18.60
CA SER A 117 -53.51 -18.23 20.03
C SER A 117 -53.78 -19.47 20.89
N LYS A 118 -53.46 -20.66 20.39
CA LYS A 118 -53.50 -21.90 21.15
C LYS A 118 -52.34 -21.94 22.14
N GLU A 119 -52.63 -22.33 23.38
CA GLU A 119 -51.63 -22.53 24.43
C GLU A 119 -50.91 -23.87 24.22
N GLU A 120 -49.58 -23.84 24.30
CA GLU A 120 -48.72 -25.00 24.10
C GLU A 120 -47.78 -25.16 25.28
N SER A 121 -47.63 -26.38 25.79
CA SER A 121 -46.70 -26.68 26.89
C SER A 121 -45.23 -26.52 26.49
N SER A 122 -44.95 -26.57 25.19
CA SER A 122 -43.63 -26.42 24.59
C SER A 122 -43.72 -25.50 23.37
N PRO A 123 -43.79 -24.17 23.56
CA PRO A 123 -43.89 -23.22 22.46
C PRO A 123 -42.62 -23.25 21.61
N ILE A 124 -42.79 -23.08 20.31
CA ILE A 124 -41.70 -23.08 19.34
C ILE A 124 -41.39 -21.64 18.93
N SER A 125 -40.16 -21.15 19.04
CA SER A 125 -39.76 -19.81 18.59
C SER A 125 -38.83 -19.90 17.38
N CYS A 126 -38.73 -18.88 16.54
CA CYS A 126 -37.80 -18.87 15.40
C CYS A 126 -36.85 -17.68 15.49
N GLU A 127 -35.54 -17.92 15.32
CA GLU A 127 -34.54 -16.85 15.38
C GLU A 127 -34.76 -15.74 14.34
N GLU A 128 -35.29 -16.10 13.17
CA GLU A 128 -35.55 -15.15 12.07
C GLU A 128 -36.88 -14.41 12.25
N CYS A 129 -37.86 -15.01 12.93
CA CYS A 129 -39.13 -14.35 13.25
C CYS A 129 -39.05 -13.46 14.50
N GLY A 130 -37.97 -13.61 15.27
CA GLY A 130 -37.72 -12.87 16.50
C GLY A 130 -38.13 -13.64 17.77
N PRO A 131 -37.50 -13.34 18.91
CA PRO A 131 -37.63 -14.11 20.16
C PRO A 131 -38.95 -13.89 20.90
N THR A 132 -39.75 -12.89 20.52
CA THR A 132 -41.08 -12.63 21.09
C THR A 132 -42.19 -13.42 20.42
N VAL A 133 -41.89 -14.09 19.30
CA VAL A 133 -42.87 -14.82 18.50
C VAL A 133 -42.75 -16.31 18.80
N THR A 134 -43.88 -16.90 19.19
CA THR A 134 -43.99 -18.33 19.51
C THR A 134 -45.07 -18.98 18.66
N TYR A 135 -44.90 -20.27 18.39
CA TYR A 135 -45.72 -21.03 17.45
C TYR A 135 -46.14 -22.36 18.09
N CYS A 136 -47.37 -22.80 17.80
CA CYS A 136 -47.71 -24.20 17.96
C CYS A 136 -47.10 -25.03 16.82
N PRO A 137 -46.95 -26.37 16.99
CA PRO A 137 -46.36 -27.23 15.97
C PRO A 137 -47.00 -27.05 14.57
N GLU A 138 -48.33 -26.97 14.51
CA GLU A 138 -49.08 -26.85 13.26
C GLU A 138 -48.84 -25.50 12.55
N CYS A 139 -48.90 -24.41 13.31
CA CYS A 139 -48.69 -23.07 12.78
C CYS A 139 -47.22 -22.81 12.45
N CYS A 140 -46.29 -23.42 13.20
CA CYS A 140 -44.88 -23.40 12.89
C CYS A 140 -44.63 -24.03 11.52
N VAL A 141 -45.13 -25.25 11.27
CA VAL A 141 -44.99 -25.93 9.97
C VAL A 141 -45.63 -25.14 8.84
N LYS A 142 -46.81 -24.56 9.06
CA LYS A 142 -47.52 -23.78 8.04
C LYS A 142 -46.82 -22.45 7.71
N CYS A 143 -46.25 -21.78 8.71
CA CYS A 143 -45.55 -20.51 8.54
C CYS A 143 -44.10 -20.69 8.05
N HIS A 144 -43.50 -21.84 8.36
CA HIS A 144 -42.11 -22.19 8.06
C HIS A 144 -42.00 -23.34 7.06
N SER A 145 -42.98 -23.49 6.17
CA SER A 145 -42.91 -24.47 5.08
C SER A 145 -41.84 -24.13 4.03
N THR A 146 -41.16 -22.98 4.17
CA THR A 146 -40.03 -22.54 3.34
C THR A 146 -38.70 -22.69 4.09
N PRO A 147 -37.59 -23.06 3.42
CA PRO A 147 -36.37 -23.55 4.08
C PRO A 147 -35.53 -22.52 4.83
N SER A 148 -35.97 -21.26 4.96
CA SER A 148 -35.16 -20.19 5.55
C SER A 148 -35.24 -20.13 7.08
N HIS A 149 -36.37 -20.50 7.69
CA HIS A 149 -36.62 -20.22 9.10
C HIS A 149 -36.24 -21.38 10.03
N HIS A 150 -35.53 -21.09 11.12
CA HIS A 150 -35.00 -22.09 12.06
C HIS A 150 -35.70 -22.02 13.43
N PRO A 151 -36.69 -22.91 13.68
CA PRO A 151 -37.38 -22.96 14.96
C PRO A 151 -36.59 -23.70 16.07
N LYS A 152 -36.70 -23.19 17.30
CA LYS A 152 -36.23 -23.76 18.58
C LYS A 152 -37.43 -24.14 19.43
N GLN A 153 -37.36 -25.28 20.13
CA GLN A 153 -38.41 -25.74 21.05
C GLN A 153 -38.01 -25.48 22.50
N TRP A 154 -38.96 -25.02 23.32
CA TRP A 154 -38.80 -24.91 24.76
C TRP A 154 -39.19 -26.22 25.47
N LEU A 155 -38.31 -26.78 26.32
CA LEU A 155 -38.55 -28.00 27.08
C LEU A 155 -38.50 -27.72 28.59
N GLU A 156 -39.59 -27.99 29.29
CA GLU A 156 -39.72 -27.84 30.76
C GLU A 156 -39.17 -26.49 31.27
N ASP A 157 -37.94 -26.47 31.80
CA ASP A 157 -37.31 -25.31 32.45
C ASP A 157 -36.05 -24.78 31.73
N TYR A 158 -35.69 -25.28 30.53
CA TYR A 158 -34.47 -24.87 29.82
C TYR A 158 -34.55 -25.02 28.29
N TYR A 159 -33.68 -24.31 27.56
CA TYR A 159 -33.49 -24.57 26.14
C TYR A 159 -32.69 -25.85 25.92
N GLN A 160 -33.24 -26.78 25.15
CA GLN A 160 -32.41 -27.74 24.43
C GLN A 160 -32.39 -27.36 22.96
N TYR A 161 -31.20 -27.36 22.36
CA TYR A 161 -31.09 -27.32 20.91
C TYR A 161 -31.47 -28.70 20.37
N GLU A 162 -32.76 -28.97 20.31
CA GLU A 162 -33.26 -29.88 19.30
C GLU A 162 -33.71 -28.99 18.15
N PRO A 163 -33.25 -29.23 16.90
CA PRO A 163 -34.02 -28.72 15.78
C PRO A 163 -35.46 -29.13 16.07
N PHE A 164 -36.43 -28.20 16.07
CA PHE A 164 -37.80 -28.62 15.87
C PHE A 164 -37.84 -29.18 14.44
N GLU A 165 -37.38 -30.42 14.31
CA GLU A 165 -37.66 -31.27 13.19
C GLU A 165 -39.16 -31.49 13.32
N PRO A 166 -39.99 -31.06 12.37
CA PRO A 166 -41.42 -31.23 12.48
C PRO A 166 -41.79 -32.72 12.35
N THR A 167 -41.34 -33.60 13.25
CA THR A 167 -41.29 -35.08 13.07
C THR A 167 -40.74 -35.52 11.69
N THR A 168 -40.16 -34.61 10.92
CA THR A 168 -40.03 -34.72 9.47
C THR A 168 -38.90 -33.83 8.93
N SER A 169 -37.73 -33.84 9.57
CA SER A 169 -36.48 -33.50 8.87
C SER A 169 -36.27 -34.38 7.62
N GLU A 170 -36.94 -35.54 7.56
CA GLU A 170 -37.12 -36.35 6.35
C GLU A 170 -38.03 -35.73 5.26
N ASN A 171 -38.67 -34.57 5.47
CA ASN A 171 -39.70 -34.01 4.57
C ASN A 171 -39.36 -32.71 3.84
N ILE A 172 -38.14 -32.15 3.92
CA ILE A 172 -37.75 -31.15 2.90
C ILE A 172 -37.54 -31.92 1.60
N ILE A 173 -38.64 -32.06 0.86
CA ILE A 173 -38.71 -32.70 -0.45
C ILE A 173 -38.79 -31.58 -1.48
N LEU A 174 -37.66 -31.32 -2.12
CA LEU A 174 -37.61 -30.39 -3.24
C LEU A 174 -38.00 -31.12 -4.51
N GLU A 175 -39.03 -30.60 -5.16
CA GLU A 175 -39.58 -31.16 -6.38
C GLU A 175 -39.75 -30.06 -7.42
N ARG A 176 -39.32 -30.35 -8.64
CA ARG A 176 -39.50 -29.46 -9.78
C ARG A 176 -40.97 -29.54 -10.25
N PRO A 177 -41.72 -28.43 -10.26
CA PRO A 177 -43.12 -28.45 -10.72
C PRO A 177 -43.29 -28.96 -12.14
N ASP A 178 -42.33 -28.64 -13.03
CA ASP A 178 -42.32 -29.02 -14.44
C ASP A 178 -41.92 -30.49 -14.69
N HIS A 179 -41.48 -31.22 -13.67
CA HIS A 179 -41.02 -32.61 -13.75
C HIS A 179 -41.71 -33.54 -12.74
N LYS A 180 -42.86 -33.11 -12.21
CA LYS A 180 -43.66 -33.88 -11.25
C LYS A 180 -44.09 -35.25 -11.78
N ASP A 181 -44.45 -35.32 -13.06
CA ASP A 181 -44.91 -36.57 -13.69
C ASP A 181 -43.79 -37.33 -14.42
N CYS A 182 -42.52 -36.97 -14.19
CA CYS A 182 -41.38 -37.63 -14.82
C CYS A 182 -41.22 -39.07 -14.31
N ALA A 183 -41.35 -40.04 -15.22
CA ALA A 183 -41.23 -41.47 -14.88
C ALA A 183 -39.82 -41.88 -14.38
N ASN A 184 -38.78 -41.12 -14.75
CA ASN A 184 -37.39 -41.40 -14.41
C ASN A 184 -36.88 -40.57 -13.21
N ARG A 185 -37.78 -39.95 -12.44
CA ARG A 185 -37.37 -39.19 -11.26
C ARG A 185 -37.06 -40.14 -10.10
N ILE A 186 -35.99 -39.83 -9.39
CA ILE A 186 -35.55 -40.55 -8.20
C ILE A 186 -35.38 -39.55 -7.06
N LEU A 187 -35.86 -39.92 -5.88
CA LEU A 187 -35.69 -39.10 -4.68
C LEU A 187 -34.31 -39.38 -4.09
N LYS A 188 -33.44 -38.37 -4.08
CA LYS A 188 -32.08 -38.50 -3.54
C LYS A 188 -31.86 -37.62 -2.33
N PRO A 189 -31.13 -38.11 -1.32
CA PRO A 189 -30.71 -37.29 -0.19
C PRO A 189 -29.45 -36.47 -0.46
N PHE A 190 -29.38 -35.27 0.11
CA PHE A 190 -28.22 -34.38 0.04
C PHE A 190 -27.95 -33.75 1.43
N ASN A 191 -26.67 -33.62 1.79
CA ASN A 191 -26.24 -32.77 2.89
C ASN A 191 -26.29 -31.31 2.43
N VAL A 192 -27.10 -30.48 3.06
CA VAL A 192 -27.28 -29.08 2.66
C VAL A 192 -26.81 -28.16 3.79
N PHE A 193 -26.01 -27.16 3.41
CA PHE A 193 -25.74 -26.00 4.26
C PHE A 193 -26.61 -24.85 3.79
N ASP A 194 -27.54 -24.39 4.62
CA ASP A 194 -28.48 -23.32 4.26
C ASP A 194 -27.82 -21.92 4.25
N SER A 195 -28.62 -20.87 4.02
CA SER A 195 -28.14 -19.48 3.95
C SER A 195 -27.49 -18.96 5.24
N THR A 196 -27.77 -19.59 6.38
CA THR A 196 -27.14 -19.26 7.67
C THR A 196 -25.86 -20.04 7.91
N GLY A 197 -25.61 -21.09 7.12
CA GLY A 197 -24.45 -21.99 7.24
C GLY A 197 -24.66 -23.16 8.18
N ARG A 198 -25.91 -23.46 8.53
CA ARG A 198 -26.27 -24.64 9.33
C ARG A 198 -26.43 -25.87 8.43
N HIS A 199 -25.98 -27.02 8.93
CA HIS A 199 -26.08 -28.31 8.24
C HIS A 199 -27.46 -28.95 8.46
N SER A 200 -28.05 -29.48 7.39
CA SER A 200 -29.31 -30.22 7.38
C SER A 200 -29.34 -31.24 6.24
N PHE A 201 -30.34 -32.12 6.22
CA PHE A 201 -30.48 -33.18 5.23
C PHE A 201 -31.73 -32.96 4.38
N TRP A 202 -31.58 -32.76 3.07
CA TRP A 202 -32.69 -32.46 2.17
C TRP A 202 -32.85 -33.58 1.15
N ARG A 203 -34.10 -33.89 0.79
CA ARG A 203 -34.42 -34.86 -0.27
C ARG A 203 -34.81 -34.09 -1.53
N VAL A 204 -34.17 -34.38 -2.65
CA VAL A 204 -34.44 -33.70 -3.92
C VAL A 204 -34.82 -34.74 -4.97
N TYR A 205 -35.93 -34.51 -5.67
CA TYR A 205 -36.26 -35.28 -6.86
C TYR A 205 -35.33 -34.85 -8.00
N VAL A 206 -34.46 -35.77 -8.43
CA VAL A 206 -33.60 -35.61 -9.60
C VAL A 206 -34.06 -36.57 -10.70
N CYS A 207 -33.77 -36.27 -11.96
CA CYS A 207 -34.15 -37.15 -13.08
C CYS A 207 -33.05 -37.18 -14.13
N SER A 208 -33.05 -38.19 -15.00
CA SER A 208 -32.03 -38.36 -16.05
C SER A 208 -32.05 -37.30 -17.16
N HIS A 209 -32.99 -36.36 -17.15
CA HIS A 209 -33.10 -35.29 -18.16
C HIS A 209 -32.21 -34.08 -17.85
N GLU A 210 -31.65 -33.99 -16.65
CA GLU A 210 -30.79 -32.89 -16.21
C GLU A 210 -29.76 -33.40 -15.21
N GLU A 211 -28.56 -32.82 -15.22
CA GLU A 211 -27.51 -33.10 -14.25
C GLU A 211 -27.94 -32.68 -12.84
N GLU A 212 -27.58 -33.48 -11.83
CA GLU A 212 -27.98 -33.25 -10.44
C GLU A 212 -27.55 -31.86 -9.93
N ALA A 213 -26.37 -31.39 -10.32
CA ALA A 213 -25.87 -30.05 -9.97
C ALA A 213 -26.75 -28.92 -10.54
N CYS A 214 -27.26 -29.08 -11.77
CA CYS A 214 -28.19 -28.13 -12.38
C CYS A 214 -29.54 -28.15 -11.67
N THR A 215 -30.05 -29.34 -11.31
CA THR A 215 -31.28 -29.46 -10.51
C THR A 215 -31.14 -28.80 -9.15
N LEU A 216 -30.01 -28.98 -8.46
CA LEU A 216 -29.72 -28.30 -7.18
C LEU A 216 -29.68 -26.77 -7.36
N LEU A 217 -29.04 -26.28 -8.43
CA LEU A 217 -28.95 -24.83 -8.69
C LEU A 217 -30.33 -24.18 -8.90
N ARG A 218 -31.30 -24.89 -9.48
CA ARG A 218 -32.69 -24.41 -9.62
C ARG A 218 -33.37 -24.15 -8.27
N PHE A 219 -32.93 -24.84 -7.22
CA PHE A 219 -33.39 -24.63 -5.85
C PHE A 219 -32.51 -23.66 -5.06
N GLY A 220 -31.59 -22.93 -5.72
CA GLY A 220 -30.66 -22.02 -5.06
C GLY A 220 -29.55 -22.73 -4.29
N LEU A 221 -29.23 -23.97 -4.67
CA LEU A 221 -28.17 -24.78 -4.05
C LEU A 221 -27.01 -25.01 -5.03
N TRP A 222 -25.80 -24.66 -4.60
CA TRP A 222 -24.56 -24.97 -5.29
C TRP A 222 -24.02 -26.33 -4.86
N ALA A 223 -23.81 -27.23 -5.82
CA ALA A 223 -23.29 -28.57 -5.55
C ALA A 223 -21.79 -28.54 -5.19
N ALA A 224 -21.37 -29.32 -4.19
CA ALA A 224 -19.97 -29.49 -3.82
C ALA A 224 -19.18 -30.37 -4.82
N SER A 225 -19.85 -31.00 -5.78
CA SER A 225 -19.22 -31.75 -6.87
C SER A 225 -20.09 -31.72 -8.12
N ALA A 226 -19.47 -31.84 -9.29
CA ALA A 226 -20.18 -31.82 -10.57
C ALA A 226 -20.92 -33.13 -10.86
N ASP A 227 -20.31 -34.28 -10.54
CA ASP A 227 -20.93 -35.60 -10.68
C ASP A 227 -21.37 -36.14 -9.31
N ARG A 228 -22.57 -36.72 -9.27
CA ARG A 228 -23.21 -37.35 -8.10
C ARG A 228 -22.98 -36.59 -6.77
N PRO A 229 -23.39 -35.32 -6.66
CA PRO A 229 -23.18 -34.54 -5.45
C PRO A 229 -23.84 -35.18 -4.23
N GLN A 230 -23.12 -35.17 -3.11
CA GLN A 230 -23.64 -35.58 -1.80
C GLN A 230 -23.84 -34.39 -0.86
N THR A 231 -23.21 -33.26 -1.18
CA THR A 231 -23.23 -32.04 -0.39
C THR A 231 -23.57 -30.88 -1.30
N ALA A 232 -24.37 -29.93 -0.82
CA ALA A 232 -24.71 -28.70 -1.49
C ALA A 232 -24.75 -27.52 -0.49
N PHE A 233 -24.59 -26.32 -1.00
CA PHE A 233 -24.55 -25.09 -0.22
C PHE A 233 -25.58 -24.11 -0.77
N SER A 234 -26.29 -23.38 0.08
CA SER A 234 -27.07 -22.23 -0.39
C SER A 234 -26.17 -21.28 -1.18
N THR A 235 -26.62 -20.85 -2.35
CA THR A 235 -25.87 -19.85 -3.16
C THR A 235 -25.65 -18.57 -2.37
N SER A 236 -26.61 -18.17 -1.54
CA SER A 236 -26.50 -16.98 -0.68
C SER A 236 -25.39 -17.11 0.37
N LEU A 237 -25.19 -18.32 0.93
CA LEU A 237 -24.09 -18.58 1.85
C LEU A 237 -22.74 -18.41 1.16
N LEU A 238 -22.61 -18.96 -0.06
CA LEU A 238 -21.37 -18.86 -0.83
C LEU A 238 -21.13 -17.42 -1.33
N GLU A 239 -22.17 -16.66 -1.67
CA GLU A 239 -22.04 -15.23 -2.00
C GLU A 239 -21.47 -14.44 -0.81
N TRP A 240 -21.93 -14.71 0.42
CA TRP A 240 -21.35 -14.13 1.63
C TRP A 240 -19.90 -14.56 1.86
N LEU A 241 -19.56 -15.83 1.67
CA LEU A 241 -18.19 -16.30 1.75
C LEU A 241 -17.30 -15.58 0.73
N THR A 242 -17.74 -15.44 -0.53
CA THR A 242 -17.02 -14.68 -1.56
C THR A 242 -16.81 -13.22 -1.14
N ALA A 243 -17.84 -12.54 -0.63
CA ALA A 243 -17.72 -11.17 -0.15
C ALA A 243 -16.71 -11.04 1.01
N LEU A 244 -16.79 -11.95 2.01
CA LEU A 244 -15.87 -11.99 3.15
C LEU A 244 -14.43 -12.33 2.73
N THR A 245 -14.24 -13.20 1.74
CA THR A 245 -12.92 -13.52 1.22
C THR A 245 -12.33 -12.34 0.44
N LEU A 246 -13.10 -11.66 -0.41
CA LEU A 246 -12.56 -10.60 -1.26
C LEU A 246 -12.41 -9.25 -0.54
N GLU A 247 -13.33 -8.90 0.36
CA GLU A 247 -13.29 -7.64 1.10
C GLU A 247 -12.54 -7.77 2.44
N CYS A 248 -12.76 -8.87 3.18
CA CYS A 248 -12.21 -9.06 4.52
C CYS A 248 -11.05 -10.07 4.60
N GLN A 249 -10.69 -10.73 3.48
CA GLN A 249 -9.63 -11.75 3.41
C GLN A 249 -9.82 -12.87 4.43
N VAL A 250 -11.08 -13.25 4.63
CA VAL A 250 -11.44 -14.44 5.39
C VAL A 250 -11.09 -15.66 4.53
N SER A 251 -10.26 -16.55 5.08
CA SER A 251 -9.95 -17.85 4.47
C SER A 251 -11.14 -18.80 4.60
N VAL A 252 -11.23 -19.81 3.72
CA VAL A 252 -12.27 -20.85 3.83
C VAL A 252 -12.25 -21.51 5.22
N LEU A 253 -11.06 -21.77 5.77
CA LEU A 253 -10.92 -22.30 7.13
C LEU A 253 -11.44 -21.33 8.20
N GLY A 254 -11.11 -20.04 8.07
CA GLY A 254 -11.62 -18.99 8.96
C GLY A 254 -13.15 -18.91 8.93
N PHE A 255 -13.75 -19.01 7.75
CA PHE A 255 -15.19 -19.06 7.58
C PHE A 255 -15.82 -20.32 8.20
N CYS A 256 -15.26 -21.50 7.97
CA CYS A 256 -15.74 -22.74 8.60
C CYS A 256 -15.66 -22.67 10.13
N ASN A 257 -14.60 -22.07 10.67
CA ASN A 257 -14.46 -21.84 12.10
C ASN A 257 -15.47 -20.80 12.63
N ALA A 258 -15.79 -19.75 11.87
CA ALA A 258 -16.85 -18.82 12.25
C ALA A 258 -18.21 -19.53 12.32
N LEU A 259 -18.53 -20.39 11.34
CA LEU A 259 -19.74 -21.21 11.35
C LEU A 259 -19.74 -22.22 12.50
N ARG A 260 -18.58 -22.78 12.85
CA ARG A 260 -18.42 -23.65 14.03
C ARG A 260 -18.91 -22.98 15.29
N TRP A 261 -18.45 -21.75 15.55
CA TRP A 261 -18.81 -21.02 16.76
C TRP A 261 -20.22 -20.45 16.71
N ARG A 262 -20.71 -20.11 15.50
CA ARG A 262 -22.09 -19.65 15.28
C ARG A 262 -23.11 -20.75 15.58
N HIS A 263 -22.84 -21.97 15.12
CA HIS A 263 -23.80 -23.08 15.12
C HIS A 263 -23.42 -24.25 16.03
N ASN A 264 -22.38 -24.08 16.85
CA ASN A 264 -21.82 -25.12 17.73
C ASN A 264 -21.45 -26.43 16.99
N LEU A 265 -20.94 -26.33 15.76
CA LEU A 265 -20.56 -27.50 14.97
C LEU A 265 -19.43 -28.28 15.66
N SER A 266 -19.51 -29.60 15.62
CA SER A 266 -18.45 -30.49 16.04
C SER A 266 -17.23 -30.41 15.11
N VAL A 267 -16.07 -30.82 15.60
CA VAL A 267 -14.83 -30.84 14.79
C VAL A 267 -14.98 -31.69 13.51
N PRO A 268 -15.60 -32.88 13.52
CA PRO A 268 -15.88 -33.64 12.30
C PRO A 268 -16.75 -32.89 11.28
N GLU A 269 -17.79 -32.19 11.73
CA GLU A 269 -18.67 -31.40 10.85
C GLU A 269 -17.93 -30.25 10.18
N VAL A 270 -17.09 -29.54 10.93
CA VAL A 270 -16.23 -28.47 10.38
C VAL A 270 -15.24 -29.03 9.37
N ASN A 271 -14.65 -30.19 9.64
CA ASN A 271 -13.74 -30.85 8.70
C ASN A 271 -14.45 -31.30 7.42
N LEU A 272 -15.68 -31.79 7.51
CA LEU A 272 -16.50 -32.14 6.35
C LEU A 272 -16.83 -30.89 5.52
N LEU A 273 -17.31 -29.83 6.18
CA LEU A 273 -17.61 -28.54 5.57
C LEU A 273 -16.39 -27.97 4.85
N TYR A 274 -15.24 -27.92 5.53
CA TYR A 274 -13.99 -27.43 4.95
C TYR A 274 -13.56 -28.24 3.72
N LYS A 275 -13.61 -29.57 3.79
CA LYS A 275 -13.30 -30.45 2.66
C LYS A 275 -14.26 -30.28 1.48
N ALA A 276 -15.53 -30.00 1.75
CA ALA A 276 -16.55 -29.82 0.73
C ALA A 276 -16.50 -28.42 0.07
N LEU A 277 -15.87 -27.42 0.72
CA LEU A 277 -15.68 -26.08 0.17
C LEU A 277 -14.32 -25.89 -0.52
N ILE A 278 -13.25 -26.49 0.01
CA ILE A 278 -11.90 -26.23 -0.48
C ILE A 278 -11.69 -26.74 -1.92
N GLY A 279 -10.99 -25.96 -2.74
CA GLY A 279 -10.59 -26.34 -4.10
C GLY A 279 -11.64 -25.99 -5.14
N GLU A 280 -12.06 -26.99 -5.92
CA GLU A 280 -12.93 -26.82 -7.09
C GLU A 280 -14.30 -26.17 -6.78
N PRO A 281 -15.03 -26.55 -5.71
CA PRO A 281 -16.38 -26.03 -5.51
C PRO A 281 -16.41 -24.51 -5.35
N MET A 282 -15.46 -23.97 -4.59
CA MET A 282 -15.30 -22.52 -4.42
C MET A 282 -14.69 -21.84 -5.65
N ALA A 283 -13.69 -22.44 -6.29
CA ALA A 283 -13.10 -21.87 -7.51
C ALA A 283 -14.13 -21.76 -8.65
N GLU A 284 -14.91 -22.81 -8.88
CA GLU A 284 -16.00 -22.82 -9.86
C GLU A 284 -17.12 -21.86 -9.47
N PHE A 285 -17.45 -21.72 -8.18
CA PHE A 285 -18.45 -20.75 -7.73
C PHE A 285 -18.01 -19.31 -8.00
N HIS A 286 -16.77 -18.94 -7.66
CA HIS A 286 -16.23 -17.62 -7.97
C HIS A 286 -16.24 -17.33 -9.48
N HIS A 287 -15.81 -18.31 -10.28
CA HIS A 287 -15.84 -18.19 -11.73
C HIS A 287 -17.27 -18.05 -12.28
N TYR A 288 -18.23 -18.79 -11.73
CA TYR A 288 -19.65 -18.66 -12.02
C TYR A 288 -20.17 -17.25 -11.69
N ILE A 289 -19.86 -16.72 -10.51
CA ILE A 289 -20.23 -15.35 -10.11
C ILE A 289 -19.62 -14.31 -11.06
N HIS A 290 -18.36 -14.48 -11.44
CA HIS A 290 -17.72 -13.62 -12.44
C HIS A 290 -18.49 -13.65 -13.78
N ARG A 291 -18.78 -14.84 -14.32
CA ARG A 291 -19.50 -14.99 -15.60
C ARG A 291 -20.94 -14.50 -15.55
N LYS A 292 -21.63 -14.69 -14.42
CA LYS A 292 -22.98 -14.16 -14.15
C LYS A 292 -22.97 -12.63 -14.07
N ARG A 293 -21.88 -12.03 -13.60
CA ARG A 293 -21.73 -10.57 -13.51
C ARG A 293 -21.35 -9.93 -14.84
N THR A 294 -20.42 -10.53 -15.59
CA THR A 294 -19.96 -9.96 -16.87
C THR A 294 -20.96 -10.20 -18.00
N LEU A 295 -21.73 -11.29 -17.93
CA LEU A 295 -22.71 -11.70 -18.94
C LEU A 295 -22.11 -11.90 -20.34
N GLN A 296 -20.80 -12.15 -20.45
CA GLN A 296 -20.11 -12.38 -21.73
C GLN A 296 -20.64 -13.59 -22.51
N HIS A 297 -21.26 -14.54 -21.82
CA HIS A 297 -21.90 -15.70 -22.44
C HIS A 297 -23.24 -15.35 -23.14
N LEU A 298 -23.85 -14.22 -22.81
CA LEU A 298 -25.05 -13.69 -23.48
C LEU A 298 -24.69 -12.56 -24.45
N CYS A 299 -23.72 -11.73 -24.07
CA CYS A 299 -23.26 -10.60 -24.86
C CYS A 299 -21.73 -10.65 -24.95
N SER A 300 -21.21 -11.26 -26.02
CA SER A 300 -19.75 -11.47 -26.19
C SER A 300 -18.95 -10.16 -26.21
N GLN A 301 -19.58 -9.06 -26.62
CA GLN A 301 -18.99 -7.71 -26.62
C GLN A 301 -19.05 -7.02 -25.25
N ALA A 302 -19.71 -7.60 -24.24
CA ALA A 302 -19.73 -7.03 -22.90
C ALA A 302 -18.34 -7.07 -22.28
N GLY A 303 -17.98 -5.99 -21.57
CA GLY A 303 -16.69 -5.90 -20.90
C GLY A 303 -16.48 -7.03 -19.89
N SER A 304 -15.25 -7.58 -19.87
CA SER A 304 -14.76 -8.54 -18.86
C SER A 304 -14.64 -7.94 -17.45
N GLY A 305 -14.76 -6.61 -17.34
CA GLY A 305 -14.50 -5.87 -16.11
C GLY A 305 -13.00 -5.62 -15.84
N THR A 306 -12.13 -5.87 -16.82
CA THR A 306 -10.69 -5.61 -16.70
C THR A 306 -10.24 -4.29 -17.29
N GLU A 307 -11.02 -3.73 -18.22
CA GLU A 307 -10.66 -2.49 -18.88
C GLU A 307 -10.96 -1.25 -18.01
N CYS A 308 -9.99 -0.33 -17.95
CA CYS A 308 -10.23 0.98 -17.37
C CYS A 308 -11.15 1.81 -18.31
N PRO A 309 -12.25 2.40 -17.81
CA PRO A 309 -13.14 3.24 -18.60
C PRO A 309 -12.58 4.65 -18.87
N ALA A 310 -11.59 5.11 -18.09
CA ALA A 310 -10.99 6.45 -18.26
C ALA A 310 -9.66 6.45 -19.02
N CYS A 311 -8.99 5.30 -19.16
CA CYS A 311 -7.74 5.22 -19.92
C CYS A 311 -7.98 5.51 -21.41
N PRO A 312 -7.00 6.12 -22.11
CA PRO A 312 -7.10 6.38 -23.53
C PRO A 312 -7.25 5.06 -24.31
N LYS A 313 -8.15 5.08 -25.30
CA LYS A 313 -8.41 3.93 -26.20
C LYS A 313 -7.76 4.12 -27.57
N ASP A 314 -7.91 5.32 -28.15
CA ASP A 314 -7.47 5.61 -29.52
C ASP A 314 -6.34 6.65 -29.61
N ASP A 315 -6.32 7.64 -28.70
CA ASP A 315 -5.35 8.73 -28.67
C ASP A 315 -5.04 9.16 -27.23
N GLY A 316 -3.76 9.39 -26.92
CA GLY A 316 -3.32 9.94 -25.63
C GLY A 316 -2.21 9.15 -24.93
N ASN A 317 -2.00 9.46 -23.65
CA ASN A 317 -0.92 8.86 -22.87
C ASN A 317 -1.47 7.79 -21.92
N LEU A 318 -1.12 6.52 -22.14
CA LEU A 318 -1.39 5.44 -21.21
C LEU A 318 -0.31 5.43 -20.13
N MET A 319 -0.63 5.94 -18.94
CA MET A 319 0.28 5.97 -17.80
C MET A 319 0.15 4.70 -16.96
N VAL A 320 1.27 4.03 -16.73
CA VAL A 320 1.36 2.75 -16.03
C VAL A 320 2.42 2.80 -14.94
N SER A 321 2.08 2.38 -13.73
CA SER A 321 3.04 2.10 -12.65
C SER A 321 3.40 0.63 -12.64
N LEU A 322 4.69 0.33 -12.52
CA LEU A 322 5.24 -1.02 -12.39
C LEU A 322 5.90 -1.20 -11.03
N ASP A 323 5.70 -2.36 -10.41
CA ASP A 323 6.43 -2.75 -9.20
C ASP A 323 6.37 -4.27 -8.93
N ALA A 324 7.24 -4.75 -8.04
CA ALA A 324 7.37 -6.12 -7.60
C ALA A 324 6.92 -6.31 -6.13
N ASN A 325 5.89 -7.14 -5.90
CA ASN A 325 5.45 -7.52 -4.57
C ASN A 325 6.03 -8.87 -4.13
N PHE A 326 7.00 -8.82 -3.22
CA PHE A 326 7.65 -10.02 -2.65
C PHE A 326 6.90 -10.64 -1.46
N GLY A 327 5.81 -10.04 -0.99
CA GLY A 327 4.98 -10.63 0.07
C GLY A 327 4.06 -11.75 -0.45
N LEU A 328 3.80 -11.77 -1.76
CA LEU A 328 2.94 -12.74 -2.43
C LEU A 328 3.75 -13.97 -2.87
N VAL A 329 4.33 -14.67 -1.91
CA VAL A 329 5.09 -15.91 -2.15
C VAL A 329 4.19 -17.14 -2.25
N ARG A 330 4.70 -18.20 -2.88
CA ARG A 330 4.08 -19.54 -2.86
C ARG A 330 5.11 -20.59 -2.48
N LYS A 331 4.78 -21.45 -1.52
CA LYS A 331 5.66 -22.55 -1.12
C LYS A 331 5.77 -23.60 -2.21
N ARG A 332 6.95 -24.21 -2.35
CA ARG A 332 7.17 -25.35 -3.24
C ARG A 332 6.40 -26.60 -2.80
N THR A 333 6.11 -26.72 -1.50
CA THR A 333 5.34 -27.82 -0.91
C THR A 333 3.81 -27.70 -1.11
N ALA A 334 3.31 -26.59 -1.65
CA ALA A 334 1.88 -26.30 -1.81
C ALA A 334 1.19 -27.09 -2.97
N GLY A 335 1.70 -28.28 -3.28
CA GLY A 335 1.18 -29.16 -4.34
C GLY A 335 1.41 -28.68 -5.77
N SER A 336 0.78 -29.36 -6.72
CA SER A 336 0.69 -28.98 -8.14
C SER A 336 -0.78 -28.85 -8.55
N SER A 337 -1.04 -28.23 -9.70
CA SER A 337 -2.39 -28.15 -10.27
C SER A 337 -2.56 -29.19 -11.37
N SER A 338 -3.73 -29.81 -11.43
CA SER A 338 -4.14 -30.75 -12.48
C SER A 338 -4.69 -30.07 -13.73
N ARG A 339 -5.06 -28.79 -13.63
CA ARG A 339 -5.65 -27.98 -14.69
C ARG A 339 -5.07 -26.56 -14.69
N ALA A 340 -5.23 -25.85 -15.79
CA ALA A 340 -4.95 -24.42 -15.89
C ALA A 340 -5.93 -23.57 -15.03
N PRO A 341 -5.59 -22.32 -14.68
CA PRO A 341 -6.51 -21.38 -14.02
C PRO A 341 -7.80 -21.18 -14.82
N LEU A 342 -8.95 -21.03 -14.14
CA LEU A 342 -10.26 -20.76 -14.75
C LEU A 342 -10.29 -19.39 -15.44
N HIS A 343 -9.66 -18.39 -14.83
CA HIS A 343 -9.60 -17.05 -15.39
C HIS A 343 -8.57 -16.90 -16.52
N LYS A 344 -7.81 -17.95 -16.84
CA LYS A 344 -6.79 -17.96 -17.89
C LYS A 344 -5.84 -16.76 -17.75
N ASP A 345 -5.71 -15.98 -18.81
CA ASP A 345 -4.79 -14.85 -18.97
C ASP A 345 -5.44 -13.47 -18.71
N LEU A 346 -6.59 -13.45 -18.03
CA LEU A 346 -7.39 -12.23 -17.82
C LEU A 346 -6.64 -11.11 -17.09
N TYR A 347 -5.78 -11.45 -16.12
CA TYR A 347 -4.84 -10.51 -15.49
C TYR A 347 -3.43 -11.08 -15.37
N PHE A 348 -3.29 -12.34 -14.97
CA PHE A 348 -1.99 -13.00 -14.91
C PHE A 348 -1.57 -13.46 -16.31
N LEU A 349 -0.36 -13.11 -16.71
CA LEU A 349 0.27 -13.65 -17.91
C LEU A 349 0.51 -15.15 -17.75
N ASP A 350 0.52 -15.86 -18.88
CA ASP A 350 0.78 -17.30 -18.89
C ASP A 350 2.15 -17.61 -18.28
N ASP A 351 2.14 -18.43 -17.23
CA ASP A 351 3.31 -18.74 -16.40
C ASP A 351 4.40 -19.43 -17.23
N ALA A 352 4.01 -20.31 -18.16
CA ALA A 352 4.93 -21.02 -19.03
C ALA A 352 5.62 -20.08 -20.02
N ALA A 353 4.87 -19.16 -20.65
CA ALA A 353 5.43 -18.13 -21.53
C ALA A 353 6.38 -17.19 -20.78
N VAL A 354 6.05 -16.80 -19.55
CA VAL A 354 6.95 -16.00 -18.69
C VAL A 354 8.24 -16.78 -18.43
N GLN A 355 8.16 -18.05 -18.01
CA GLN A 355 9.35 -18.85 -17.74
C GLN A 355 10.21 -19.08 -19.00
N ASP A 356 9.60 -19.31 -20.16
CA ASP A 356 10.30 -19.48 -21.44
C ASP A 356 11.11 -18.21 -21.80
N PHE A 357 10.46 -17.05 -21.71
CA PHE A 357 11.15 -15.76 -21.88
C PHE A 357 12.30 -15.60 -20.88
N MET A 358 12.06 -15.86 -19.59
CA MET A 358 13.08 -15.68 -18.55
C MET A 358 14.26 -16.64 -18.70
N SER A 359 14.06 -17.80 -19.33
CA SER A 359 15.12 -18.79 -19.60
C SER A 359 16.04 -18.37 -20.74
N THR A 360 15.52 -17.62 -21.72
CA THR A 360 16.25 -17.15 -22.90
C THR A 360 16.81 -15.74 -22.74
N TYR A 361 16.24 -14.95 -21.82
CA TYR A 361 16.67 -13.59 -21.56
C TYR A 361 18.05 -13.51 -20.88
N SER A 362 19.04 -12.98 -21.58
CA SER A 362 20.40 -12.75 -21.06
C SER A 362 20.50 -11.44 -20.28
N GLU A 363 21.02 -11.52 -19.04
CA GLU A 363 21.34 -10.38 -18.18
C GLU A 363 22.85 -10.12 -18.09
N GLU A 364 23.63 -10.59 -19.07
CA GLU A 364 25.07 -10.33 -19.12
C GLU A 364 25.38 -8.84 -19.33
N VAL A 365 24.44 -8.12 -19.95
CA VAL A 365 24.49 -6.67 -20.13
C VAL A 365 24.17 -6.00 -18.79
N LYS A 366 25.18 -5.37 -18.20
CA LYS A 366 25.00 -4.62 -16.95
C LYS A 366 24.53 -3.20 -17.24
N PRO A 367 23.54 -2.69 -16.47
CA PRO A 367 23.20 -1.28 -16.51
C PRO A 367 24.28 -0.43 -15.85
N ASP A 368 24.27 0.87 -16.11
CA ASP A 368 25.10 1.83 -15.39
C ASP A 368 24.58 1.98 -13.94
N GLU A 369 25.08 1.16 -13.01
CA GLU A 369 24.68 1.10 -11.59
C GLU A 369 25.15 2.32 -10.75
N ASP A 370 25.29 3.50 -11.36
CA ASP A 370 25.74 4.72 -10.67
C ASP A 370 24.57 5.50 -10.04
N CYS A 371 23.36 4.93 -9.93
CA CYS A 371 22.16 5.60 -9.38
C CYS A 371 21.31 4.63 -8.54
N ASN A 372 21.75 4.29 -7.32
CA ASN A 372 20.95 4.01 -6.10
C ASN A 372 21.77 3.23 -5.04
N ASN A 373 21.52 3.50 -3.75
CA ASN A 373 21.88 2.63 -2.63
C ASN A 373 20.68 1.77 -2.16
N PHE A 374 19.62 1.68 -2.97
CA PHE A 374 18.43 0.88 -2.70
C PHE A 374 18.70 -0.59 -3.03
N LYS A 375 18.18 -1.50 -2.20
CA LYS A 375 18.35 -2.96 -2.38
C LYS A 375 17.50 -3.53 -3.53
N ALA A 376 16.62 -2.74 -4.15
CA ALA A 376 15.87 -3.14 -5.34
C ALA A 376 16.84 -3.47 -6.49
N GLY A 377 16.66 -4.63 -7.11
CA GLY A 377 17.57 -5.20 -8.12
C GLY A 377 18.86 -5.84 -7.56
N SER A 378 19.13 -5.75 -6.25
CA SER A 378 20.24 -6.50 -5.66
C SER A 378 19.79 -7.94 -5.39
N SER A 379 20.55 -8.92 -5.87
CA SER A 379 20.32 -10.36 -5.68
C SER A 379 20.45 -10.82 -4.21
N VAL A 380 20.34 -9.91 -3.24
CA VAL A 380 20.63 -10.09 -1.81
C VAL A 380 19.33 -10.24 -1.03
N ARG A 381 18.50 -11.21 -1.41
CA ARG A 381 17.63 -11.90 -0.45
C ARG A 381 18.25 -13.28 -0.19
N SER A 382 18.22 -13.73 1.05
CA SER A 382 18.95 -14.92 1.51
C SER A 382 18.64 -16.14 0.62
N LYS A 383 19.65 -16.66 -0.09
CA LYS A 383 19.53 -17.78 -1.05
C LYS A 383 18.72 -18.96 -0.48
N GLY A 384 18.85 -19.24 0.82
CA GLY A 384 18.15 -20.35 1.48
C GLY A 384 16.63 -20.20 1.64
N ARG A 385 16.07 -18.97 1.65
CA ARG A 385 14.62 -18.76 1.73
C ARG A 385 13.94 -18.91 0.37
N GLN A 386 14.63 -18.56 -0.71
CA GLN A 386 14.15 -18.70 -2.10
C GLN A 386 14.03 -20.16 -2.55
N GLU A 387 14.93 -21.05 -2.11
CA GLU A 387 14.89 -22.48 -2.48
C GLU A 387 13.60 -23.20 -2.04
N LYS A 388 12.96 -22.73 -0.97
CA LYS A 388 11.70 -23.28 -0.45
C LYS A 388 10.46 -22.75 -1.19
N LEU A 389 10.64 -21.75 -2.04
CA LEU A 389 9.56 -21.10 -2.76
C LEU A 389 9.49 -21.63 -4.20
N HIS A 390 8.27 -21.74 -4.70
CA HIS A 390 7.97 -21.92 -6.11
C HIS A 390 7.80 -20.57 -6.80
N VAL A 391 7.08 -19.66 -6.13
CA VAL A 391 6.91 -18.26 -6.54
C VAL A 391 7.52 -17.38 -5.45
N THR A 392 8.44 -16.52 -5.83
CA THR A 392 9.19 -15.61 -4.95
C THR A 392 8.51 -14.25 -4.79
N GLY A 393 7.52 -13.94 -5.64
CA GLY A 393 6.71 -12.74 -5.58
C GLY A 393 5.87 -12.58 -6.85
N VAL A 394 5.16 -11.46 -6.97
CA VAL A 394 4.34 -11.09 -8.13
C VAL A 394 4.82 -9.74 -8.67
N PHE A 395 5.04 -9.63 -9.97
CA PHE A 395 5.30 -8.35 -10.64
C PHE A 395 4.01 -7.85 -11.27
N GLY A 396 3.69 -6.58 -11.13
CA GLY A 396 2.40 -6.02 -11.56
C GLY A 396 2.50 -4.70 -12.29
N ALA A 397 1.48 -4.45 -13.10
CA ALA A 397 1.24 -3.21 -13.81
C ALA A 397 -0.18 -2.69 -13.51
N VAL A 398 -0.27 -1.40 -13.18
CA VAL A 398 -1.55 -0.71 -12.94
C VAL A 398 -1.58 0.62 -13.68
N CYS A 399 -2.75 1.07 -14.14
CA CYS A 399 -2.84 2.41 -14.71
C CYS A 399 -2.89 3.50 -13.63
N ARG A 400 -2.78 4.78 -14.04
CA ARG A 400 -2.89 5.93 -13.11
C ARG A 400 -4.23 6.03 -12.35
N HIS A 401 -5.29 5.37 -12.81
CA HIS A 401 -6.57 5.27 -12.10
C HIS A 401 -6.59 4.14 -11.07
N SER A 402 -5.44 3.53 -10.79
CA SER A 402 -5.31 2.32 -9.96
C SER A 402 -6.07 1.11 -10.51
N MET A 403 -6.41 1.07 -11.80
CA MET A 403 -6.99 -0.13 -12.39
C MET A 403 -5.88 -1.17 -12.65
N PRO A 404 -6.07 -2.42 -12.24
CA PRO A 404 -5.12 -3.49 -12.57
C PRO A 404 -5.05 -3.70 -14.08
N LEU A 405 -3.85 -3.97 -14.62
CA LEU A 405 -3.64 -4.22 -16.05
C LEU A 405 -3.12 -5.63 -16.31
N LYS A 406 -1.91 -5.95 -15.85
CA LYS A 406 -1.24 -7.23 -16.09
C LYS A 406 -0.33 -7.60 -14.92
N PHE A 407 -0.23 -8.90 -14.64
CA PHE A 407 0.56 -9.45 -13.55
C PHE A 407 1.32 -10.68 -14.01
N LEU A 408 2.44 -11.00 -13.36
CA LEU A 408 3.17 -12.25 -13.60
C LEU A 408 3.75 -12.77 -12.28
N ASN A 409 3.91 -14.09 -12.20
CA ASN A 409 4.65 -14.70 -11.10
C ASN A 409 6.15 -14.58 -11.34
N MET A 410 6.88 -14.27 -10.28
CA MET A 410 8.34 -14.34 -10.27
C MET A 410 8.78 -15.67 -9.67
N HIS A 411 9.68 -16.39 -10.33
CA HIS A 411 10.24 -17.68 -9.88
C HIS A 411 11.72 -17.58 -9.50
N HIS A 412 12.30 -16.40 -9.69
CA HIS A 412 13.67 -16.05 -9.38
C HIS A 412 13.67 -14.85 -8.43
N GLY A 413 14.83 -14.39 -7.98
CA GLY A 413 14.94 -13.04 -7.41
C GLY A 413 14.48 -11.97 -8.41
N GLU A 414 14.54 -10.70 -7.99
CA GLU A 414 14.28 -9.58 -8.90
C GLU A 414 15.28 -9.60 -10.06
N ARG A 415 14.76 -9.87 -11.26
CA ARG A 415 15.50 -9.92 -12.54
C ARG A 415 14.92 -8.83 -13.45
N LEU A 416 15.77 -8.13 -14.21
CA LEU A 416 15.35 -7.10 -15.16
C LEU A 416 14.57 -7.68 -16.35
N GLY A 417 14.65 -8.99 -16.58
CA GLY A 417 13.79 -9.67 -17.56
C GLY A 417 12.28 -9.51 -17.28
N TYR A 418 11.84 -9.47 -16.02
CA TYR A 418 10.41 -9.32 -15.69
C TYR A 418 9.81 -7.98 -16.14
N PRO A 419 10.40 -6.80 -15.81
CA PRO A 419 9.90 -5.54 -16.32
C PRO A 419 10.01 -5.43 -17.85
N VAL A 420 11.05 -6.01 -18.48
CA VAL A 420 11.16 -6.05 -19.95
C VAL A 420 9.97 -6.79 -20.57
N TYR A 421 9.67 -8.00 -20.09
CA TYR A 421 8.55 -8.78 -20.58
C TYR A 421 7.22 -8.07 -20.33
N MET A 422 7.04 -7.48 -19.14
CA MET A 422 5.83 -6.71 -18.82
C MET A 422 5.63 -5.54 -19.79
N ILE A 423 6.68 -4.79 -20.11
CA ILE A 423 6.62 -3.67 -21.07
C ILE A 423 6.29 -4.18 -22.48
N GLN A 424 6.86 -5.29 -22.93
CA GLN A 424 6.50 -5.91 -24.22
C GLN A 424 5.02 -6.27 -24.29
N GLN A 425 4.48 -6.85 -23.21
CA GLN A 425 3.07 -7.22 -23.13
C GLN A 425 2.15 -5.99 -23.09
N LEU A 426 2.56 -4.90 -22.44
CA LEU A 426 1.82 -3.64 -22.43
C LEU A 426 1.82 -2.98 -23.81
N LEU A 427 2.96 -2.90 -24.47
CA LEU A 427 3.07 -2.38 -25.84
C LEU A 427 2.22 -3.20 -26.83
N SER A 428 2.24 -4.53 -26.70
CA SER A 428 1.44 -5.43 -27.54
C SER A 428 -0.08 -5.30 -27.27
N SER A 429 -0.47 -4.74 -26.13
CA SER A 429 -1.87 -4.50 -25.78
C SER A 429 -2.40 -3.18 -26.34
N VAL A 430 -1.53 -2.30 -26.83
CA VAL A 430 -1.93 -1.08 -27.55
C VAL A 430 -2.36 -1.47 -28.96
N GLN A 431 -3.57 -1.09 -29.36
CA GLN A 431 -4.13 -1.49 -30.65
C GLN A 431 -3.33 -0.88 -31.81
N PRO A 432 -3.00 -1.66 -32.86
CA PRO A 432 -2.33 -1.13 -34.06
C PRO A 432 -3.12 0.02 -34.69
N GLY A 433 -2.43 1.11 -35.06
CA GLY A 433 -3.05 2.28 -35.69
C GLY A 433 -3.63 3.31 -34.72
N THR A 434 -3.55 3.08 -33.41
CA THR A 434 -3.86 4.10 -32.39
C THR A 434 -2.66 5.02 -32.14
N ASN A 435 -2.91 6.22 -31.64
CA ASN A 435 -1.87 7.18 -31.21
C ASN A 435 -1.71 7.15 -29.68
N VAL A 436 -1.74 5.95 -29.09
CA VAL A 436 -1.55 5.77 -27.65
C VAL A 436 -0.07 5.62 -27.34
N LYS A 437 0.46 6.51 -26.48
CA LYS A 437 1.85 6.50 -26.03
C LYS A 437 1.95 5.90 -24.63
N LEU A 438 2.91 4.99 -24.42
CA LEU A 438 3.11 4.33 -23.13
C LEU A 438 4.05 5.16 -22.24
N LEU A 439 3.56 5.57 -21.07
CA LEU A 439 4.31 6.29 -20.04
C LEU A 439 4.46 5.38 -18.83
N VAL A 440 5.69 4.97 -18.51
CA VAL A 440 5.98 4.01 -17.44
C VAL A 440 6.61 4.70 -16.23
N MET A 441 5.99 4.53 -15.07
CA MET A 441 6.55 4.91 -13.78
C MET A 441 7.12 3.67 -13.10
N TYR A 442 8.42 3.68 -12.81
CA TYR A 442 9.10 2.57 -12.15
C TYR A 442 10.21 3.09 -11.25
N ASP A 443 10.35 2.51 -10.06
CA ASP A 443 11.36 2.86 -9.07
C ASP A 443 12.77 2.91 -9.65
N ILE A 444 13.11 1.92 -10.46
CA ILE A 444 14.42 1.82 -11.10
C ILE A 444 14.38 2.22 -12.58
N ALA A 445 13.46 3.12 -12.98
CA ALA A 445 13.33 3.62 -14.36
C ALA A 445 14.66 4.10 -14.98
N CYS A 446 15.55 4.72 -14.19
CA CYS A 446 16.87 5.13 -14.67
C CYS A 446 17.78 3.94 -15.00
N ILE A 447 17.74 2.87 -14.20
CA ILE A 447 18.47 1.62 -14.44
C ILE A 447 17.85 0.92 -15.65
N MET A 448 16.53 0.87 -15.73
CA MET A 448 15.79 0.28 -16.84
C MET A 448 16.13 0.95 -18.19
N THR A 449 16.16 2.29 -18.22
CA THR A 449 16.54 3.07 -19.41
C THR A 449 17.98 2.74 -19.86
N SER A 450 18.92 2.65 -18.91
CA SER A 450 20.31 2.26 -19.22
C SER A 450 20.39 0.82 -19.72
N HIS A 451 19.64 -0.09 -19.09
CA HIS A 451 19.60 -1.50 -19.46
C HIS A 451 19.09 -1.70 -20.88
N LEU A 452 17.94 -1.11 -21.24
CA LEU A 452 17.37 -1.21 -22.58
C LEU A 452 18.32 -0.69 -23.66
N ARG A 453 18.97 0.46 -23.40
CA ARG A 453 19.98 1.01 -24.31
C ARG A 453 21.17 0.07 -24.48
N ASN A 454 21.73 -0.43 -23.38
CA ASN A 454 22.90 -1.30 -23.43
C ASN A 454 22.56 -2.67 -24.06
N ALA A 455 21.30 -3.10 -23.95
CA ALA A 455 20.79 -4.33 -24.56
C ALA A 455 20.38 -4.15 -26.04
N GLY A 456 20.54 -2.96 -26.62
CA GLY A 456 20.18 -2.69 -28.02
C GLY A 456 18.67 -2.71 -28.29
N MET A 457 17.85 -2.43 -27.27
CA MET A 457 16.39 -2.41 -27.36
C MET A 457 15.85 -0.99 -27.64
N ASP A 458 16.45 -0.32 -28.63
CA ASP A 458 16.15 1.08 -28.94
C ASP A 458 14.68 1.29 -29.37
N GLU A 459 14.09 0.34 -30.11
CA GLU A 459 12.67 0.39 -30.52
C GLU A 459 11.72 0.46 -29.32
N MET A 460 12.00 -0.32 -28.26
CA MET A 460 11.22 -0.29 -27.02
C MET A 460 11.44 1.01 -26.28
N LEU A 461 12.68 1.51 -26.26
CA LEU A 461 13.04 2.75 -25.59
C LEU A 461 12.36 3.96 -26.25
N ASP A 462 12.26 3.98 -27.58
CA ASP A 462 11.57 5.03 -28.34
C ASP A 462 10.05 4.98 -28.16
N SER A 463 9.51 3.80 -27.84
CA SER A 463 8.08 3.58 -27.64
C SER A 463 7.60 3.88 -26.21
N VAL A 464 8.52 4.09 -25.25
CA VAL A 464 8.19 4.23 -23.83
C VAL A 464 8.87 5.44 -23.20
N LYS A 465 8.08 6.29 -22.55
CA LYS A 465 8.61 7.38 -21.72
C LYS A 465 8.67 6.96 -20.25
N PHE A 466 9.87 6.94 -19.68
CA PHE A 466 10.09 6.55 -18.29
C PHE A 466 10.06 7.72 -17.31
N ALA A 467 9.51 7.48 -16.13
CA ALA A 467 9.60 8.35 -14.96
C ALA A 467 9.81 7.52 -13.68
N ILE A 468 10.30 8.15 -12.62
CA ILE A 468 10.41 7.55 -11.28
C ILE A 468 9.26 8.11 -10.43
N PRO A 469 8.48 7.27 -9.71
CA PRO A 469 7.44 7.75 -8.79
C PRO A 469 7.95 8.84 -7.86
N ILE A 470 7.09 9.81 -7.52
CA ILE A 470 7.53 11.08 -6.93
C ILE A 470 8.28 10.89 -5.62
N PHE A 471 7.82 9.98 -4.75
CA PHE A 471 8.47 9.72 -3.47
C PHE A 471 9.81 9.03 -3.66
N HIS A 472 9.87 8.07 -4.57
CA HIS A 472 11.08 7.30 -4.88
C HIS A 472 12.14 8.17 -5.56
N CYS A 473 11.73 9.14 -6.39
CA CYS A 473 12.61 10.02 -7.14
C CYS A 473 13.60 10.79 -6.23
N TYR A 474 13.18 11.19 -5.03
CA TYR A 474 14.04 11.87 -4.05
C TYR A 474 15.19 10.99 -3.55
N GLY A 475 15.06 9.67 -3.62
CA GLY A 475 16.11 8.71 -3.28
C GLY A 475 17.24 8.62 -4.31
N HIS A 476 17.02 9.11 -5.53
CA HIS A 476 17.98 9.01 -6.64
C HIS A 476 18.93 10.21 -6.70
N LYS A 477 20.03 10.07 -7.47
CA LYS A 477 20.99 11.16 -7.70
C LYS A 477 20.37 12.34 -8.46
N ALA A 478 20.99 13.52 -8.36
CA ALA A 478 20.48 14.75 -8.97
C ALA A 478 20.19 14.65 -10.49
N SER A 479 21.02 13.93 -11.25
CA SER A 479 20.75 13.69 -12.68
C SER A 479 19.49 12.85 -12.90
N CYS A 480 19.26 11.83 -12.08
CA CYS A 480 18.03 11.03 -12.13
C CYS A 480 16.80 11.91 -11.76
N GLN A 481 16.91 12.81 -10.79
CA GLN A 481 15.82 13.71 -10.40
C GLN A 481 15.41 14.71 -11.49
N VAL A 482 16.38 15.30 -12.21
CA VAL A 482 16.05 16.25 -13.28
C VAL A 482 15.57 15.57 -14.56
N LEU A 483 15.99 14.33 -14.81
CA LEU A 483 15.63 13.57 -16.01
C LEU A 483 14.35 12.74 -15.88
N TYR A 484 14.06 12.18 -14.70
CA TYR A 484 12.97 11.20 -14.53
C TYR A 484 11.88 11.63 -13.55
N SER A 485 11.96 12.82 -12.95
CA SER A 485 10.89 13.28 -12.06
C SER A 485 9.61 13.58 -12.86
N PRO A 486 8.45 13.02 -12.48
CA PRO A 486 7.17 13.34 -13.13
C PRO A 486 6.78 14.81 -12.96
N ARG A 487 7.29 15.49 -11.92
CA ARG A 487 7.11 16.94 -11.75
C ARG A 487 7.86 17.74 -12.81
N ARG A 488 8.86 17.17 -13.46
CA ARG A 488 9.68 17.82 -14.49
C ARG A 488 9.40 17.30 -15.89
N LEU A 489 8.89 16.08 -16.02
CA LEU A 489 8.60 15.45 -17.30
C LEU A 489 7.21 15.78 -17.82
N GLU A 490 7.12 16.16 -19.10
CA GLU A 490 5.84 16.41 -19.77
C GLU A 490 5.02 15.13 -19.92
N GLY A 491 3.70 15.29 -19.87
CA GLY A 491 2.75 14.22 -20.17
C GLY A 491 2.35 13.37 -18.97
N PHE A 492 2.99 13.53 -17.80
CA PHE A 492 2.62 12.85 -16.56
C PHE A 492 1.63 13.65 -15.70
N GLY A 493 1.37 14.93 -16.01
CA GLY A 493 0.50 15.79 -15.22
C GLY A 493 0.94 15.86 -13.76
N LEU A 494 0.00 15.68 -12.82
CA LEU A 494 0.27 15.65 -11.39
C LEU A 494 0.38 14.24 -10.79
N THR A 495 0.43 13.20 -11.62
CA THR A 495 0.53 11.78 -11.22
C THR A 495 1.69 11.54 -10.26
N ASP A 496 1.43 10.81 -9.17
CA ASP A 496 2.45 10.46 -8.17
C ASP A 496 3.23 9.18 -8.50
N GLY A 497 2.58 8.22 -9.17
CA GLY A 497 3.16 6.92 -9.51
C GLY A 497 2.93 5.82 -8.47
N GLU A 498 2.22 6.13 -7.38
CA GLU A 498 2.05 5.27 -6.19
C GLU A 498 0.85 4.31 -6.29
N CYS A 499 0.22 4.22 -7.47
CA CYS A 499 -0.99 3.42 -7.67
C CYS A 499 -0.76 1.93 -7.43
N VAL A 500 0.44 1.44 -7.77
CA VAL A 500 0.79 0.02 -7.64
C VAL A 500 0.94 -0.37 -6.16
N GLU A 501 1.52 0.52 -5.34
CA GLU A 501 1.65 0.35 -3.89
C GLU A 501 0.30 0.31 -3.18
N ARG A 502 -0.65 1.17 -3.59
CA ARG A 502 -2.03 1.11 -3.07
C ARG A 502 -2.71 -0.22 -3.40
N LEU A 503 -2.45 -0.78 -4.57
CA LEU A 503 -2.95 -2.11 -4.94
C LEU A 503 -2.24 -3.22 -4.14
N TRP A 504 -0.94 -3.07 -3.88
CA TRP A 504 -0.19 -4.01 -3.04
C TRP A 504 -0.67 -4.06 -1.60
N SER A 505 -1.04 -2.92 -1.01
CA SER A 505 -1.67 -2.88 0.31
C SER A 505 -2.90 -3.78 0.38
N PHE A 506 -3.76 -3.72 -0.64
CA PHE A 506 -4.92 -4.60 -0.76
C PHE A 506 -4.53 -6.07 -0.98
N LEU A 507 -3.66 -6.36 -1.96
CA LEU A 507 -3.33 -7.74 -2.30
C LEU A 507 -2.47 -8.47 -1.26
N ARG A 508 -1.60 -7.77 -0.51
CA ARG A 508 -0.72 -8.39 0.50
C ARG A 508 -1.51 -9.11 1.60
N ARG A 509 -2.76 -8.68 1.85
CA ARG A 509 -3.69 -9.34 2.79
C ARG A 509 -4.07 -10.76 2.38
N PHE A 510 -3.90 -11.13 1.11
CA PHE A 510 -4.13 -12.49 0.60
C PHE A 510 -2.90 -13.41 0.72
N SER A 511 -1.75 -12.91 1.19
CA SER A 511 -0.50 -13.68 1.27
C SER A 511 -0.63 -14.95 2.11
N SER A 512 -1.29 -14.88 3.27
CA SER A 512 -1.49 -16.02 4.17
C SER A 512 -2.35 -17.13 3.55
N ILE A 513 -3.38 -16.76 2.79
CA ILE A 513 -4.29 -17.69 2.11
C ILE A 513 -3.58 -18.33 0.91
N THR A 514 -2.99 -17.51 0.07
CA THR A 514 -2.51 -17.92 -1.25
C THR A 514 -1.17 -18.66 -1.21
N LYS A 515 -0.42 -18.55 -0.12
CA LYS A 515 0.92 -19.16 0.05
C LYS A 515 0.91 -20.69 0.00
N GLU A 516 -0.18 -21.31 0.44
CA GLU A 516 -0.38 -22.77 0.51
C GLU A 516 -1.28 -23.32 -0.61
N MET A 517 -1.75 -22.48 -1.53
CA MET A 517 -2.63 -22.90 -2.62
C MET A 517 -1.86 -23.52 -3.79
N THR A 518 -2.52 -24.40 -4.54
CA THR A 518 -2.01 -24.90 -5.82
C THR A 518 -1.85 -23.74 -6.83
N PRO A 519 -0.95 -23.84 -7.83
CA PRO A 519 -0.69 -22.73 -8.75
C PRO A 519 -1.93 -22.12 -9.41
N SER A 520 -2.86 -22.97 -9.88
CA SER A 520 -4.07 -22.52 -10.58
C SER A 520 -5.08 -21.87 -9.64
N HIS A 521 -5.38 -22.50 -8.50
CA HIS A 521 -6.31 -21.90 -7.52
C HIS A 521 -5.77 -20.60 -6.94
N ARG A 522 -4.44 -20.50 -6.75
CA ARG A 522 -3.77 -19.25 -6.35
C ARG A 522 -4.03 -18.15 -7.38
N THR A 523 -3.78 -18.44 -8.65
CA THR A 523 -3.94 -17.48 -9.74
C THR A 523 -5.39 -17.05 -9.88
N ASP A 524 -6.34 -17.99 -9.77
CA ASP A 524 -7.77 -17.70 -9.81
C ASP A 524 -8.18 -16.78 -8.64
N LEU A 525 -7.79 -17.09 -7.39
CA LEU A 525 -8.15 -16.25 -6.24
C LEU A 525 -7.53 -14.85 -6.30
N LEU A 526 -6.27 -14.74 -6.75
CA LEU A 526 -5.64 -13.42 -6.95
C LEU A 526 -6.33 -12.66 -8.09
N THR A 527 -6.78 -13.35 -9.14
CA THR A 527 -7.54 -12.74 -10.23
C THR A 527 -8.92 -12.27 -9.77
N ASP A 528 -9.62 -13.04 -8.93
CA ASP A 528 -10.88 -12.62 -8.29
C ASP A 528 -10.69 -11.38 -7.42
N ALA A 529 -9.61 -11.33 -6.64
CA ALA A 529 -9.25 -10.18 -5.81
C ALA A 529 -9.00 -8.94 -6.69
N LEU A 530 -8.26 -9.08 -7.79
CA LEU A 530 -8.03 -8.01 -8.75
C LEU A 530 -9.32 -7.53 -9.44
N LEU A 531 -10.20 -8.46 -9.83
CA LEU A 531 -11.53 -8.16 -10.38
C LEU A 531 -12.43 -7.43 -9.39
N HIS A 532 -12.31 -7.76 -8.10
CA HIS A 532 -13.00 -7.05 -7.02
C HIS A 532 -12.46 -5.63 -6.84
N TYR A 533 -11.14 -5.49 -6.78
CA TYR A 533 -10.46 -4.20 -6.70
C TYR A 533 -10.82 -3.29 -7.88
N ALA A 534 -10.77 -3.83 -9.11
CA ALA A 534 -11.13 -3.13 -10.33
C ALA A 534 -12.56 -2.57 -10.29
N ARG A 535 -13.54 -3.37 -9.82
CA ARG A 535 -14.92 -2.90 -9.65
C ARG A 535 -15.03 -1.71 -8.71
N ARG A 536 -14.38 -1.79 -7.54
CA ARG A 536 -14.36 -0.68 -6.57
C ARG A 536 -13.78 0.58 -7.22
N LYS A 537 -12.65 0.45 -7.91
CA LYS A 537 -12.01 1.57 -8.60
C LYS A 537 -12.86 2.17 -9.71
N VAL A 538 -13.62 1.37 -10.48
CA VAL A 538 -14.56 1.90 -11.47
C VAL A 538 -15.70 2.68 -10.81
N SER A 539 -16.27 2.18 -9.71
CA SER A 539 -17.34 2.86 -8.97
C SER A 539 -16.88 4.21 -8.42
N ASP A 540 -15.67 4.29 -7.88
CA ASP A 540 -15.10 5.50 -7.27
C ASP A 540 -14.50 6.48 -8.31
N MET A 541 -14.40 6.06 -9.57
CA MET A 541 -13.65 6.76 -10.61
C MET A 541 -14.17 8.16 -10.91
N PRO A 542 -15.50 8.40 -11.05
CA PRO A 542 -16.01 9.75 -11.32
C PRO A 542 -15.62 10.75 -10.24
N MET A 543 -15.75 10.36 -8.96
CA MET A 543 -15.35 11.19 -7.83
C MET A 543 -13.84 11.43 -7.80
N SER A 544 -13.04 10.39 -8.05
CA SER A 544 -11.58 10.49 -8.06
C SER A 544 -11.06 11.43 -9.15
N ILE A 545 -11.61 11.35 -10.39
CA ILE A 545 -11.22 12.24 -11.49
C ILE A 545 -11.60 13.70 -11.17
N MET A 546 -12.80 13.91 -10.60
CA MET A 546 -13.23 15.24 -10.16
C MET A 546 -12.30 15.84 -9.10
N GLN A 547 -11.92 15.06 -8.09
CA GLN A 547 -10.99 15.49 -7.05
C GLN A 547 -9.60 15.81 -7.62
N SER A 548 -9.11 15.01 -8.57
CA SER A 548 -7.87 15.29 -9.28
C SER A 548 -7.93 16.62 -10.05
N PHE A 549 -9.04 16.91 -10.73
CA PHE A 549 -9.25 18.18 -11.42
C PHE A 549 -9.24 19.37 -10.45
N ASP A 550 -10.02 19.30 -9.37
CA ASP A 550 -10.09 20.37 -8.36
C ASP A 550 -8.72 20.64 -7.74
N LYS A 551 -7.98 19.56 -7.41
CA LYS A 551 -6.60 19.64 -6.90
C LYS A 551 -5.66 20.26 -7.93
N ALA A 552 -5.82 19.95 -9.21
CA ALA A 552 -5.01 20.51 -10.28
C ALA A 552 -5.26 22.02 -10.43
N VAL A 553 -6.51 22.47 -10.39
CA VAL A 553 -6.85 23.91 -10.40
C VAL A 553 -6.23 24.64 -9.21
N ALA A 554 -6.39 24.11 -8.00
CA ALA A 554 -5.79 24.71 -6.81
C ALA A 554 -4.26 24.77 -6.91
N THR A 555 -3.63 23.68 -7.36
CA THR A 555 -2.17 23.59 -7.54
C THR A 555 -1.67 24.57 -8.59
N HIS A 556 -2.38 24.71 -9.72
CA HIS A 556 -2.06 25.66 -10.76
C HIS A 556 -2.04 27.10 -10.21
N ASN A 557 -3.12 27.50 -9.53
CA ASN A 557 -3.24 28.85 -8.98
C ASN A 557 -2.17 29.15 -7.91
N MET A 558 -1.85 28.15 -7.06
CA MET A 558 -0.76 28.29 -6.09
C MET A 558 0.60 28.48 -6.78
N ALA A 559 0.92 27.64 -7.77
CA ALA A 559 2.18 27.71 -8.50
C ALA A 559 2.31 29.00 -9.33
N GLU A 560 1.20 29.50 -9.88
CA GLU A 560 1.15 30.76 -10.62
C GLU A 560 1.39 31.98 -9.72
N ASN A 561 0.81 31.99 -8.51
CA ASN A 561 1.09 33.03 -7.53
C ASN A 561 2.54 32.95 -7.01
N GLU A 562 3.06 31.74 -6.81
CA GLU A 562 4.43 31.52 -6.37
C GLU A 562 5.43 32.02 -7.41
N ILE A 563 5.27 31.65 -8.68
CA ILE A 563 6.18 32.12 -9.74
C ILE A 563 6.10 33.65 -9.89
N ALA A 564 4.90 34.26 -9.88
CA ALA A 564 4.77 35.71 -9.93
C ALA A 564 5.50 36.41 -8.76
N THR A 565 5.41 35.83 -7.56
CA THR A 565 6.11 36.33 -6.37
C THR A 565 7.63 36.22 -6.52
N LEU A 566 8.14 35.08 -7.01
CA LEU A 566 9.58 34.85 -7.20
C LEU A 566 10.16 35.77 -8.29
N LEU A 567 9.42 35.99 -9.39
CA LEU A 567 9.84 36.90 -10.46
C LEU A 567 9.93 38.34 -9.97
N ASN A 568 9.01 38.78 -9.10
CA ASN A 568 9.04 40.12 -8.49
C ASN A 568 10.19 40.33 -7.48
N GLN A 569 10.79 39.26 -6.96
CA GLN A 569 11.97 39.36 -6.07
C GLN A 569 13.27 39.62 -6.85
N SER A 570 13.27 39.42 -8.16
CA SER A 570 14.43 39.67 -9.00
C SER A 570 14.67 41.17 -9.19
N GLN A 571 15.94 41.58 -9.14
CA GLN A 571 16.34 42.96 -9.44
C GLN A 571 16.33 43.26 -10.96
N VAL A 572 16.30 42.22 -11.78
CA VAL A 572 16.21 42.27 -13.24
C VAL A 572 14.86 41.70 -13.67
N ALA A 573 14.27 42.23 -14.75
CA ALA A 573 13.05 41.66 -15.31
C ALA A 573 13.31 40.21 -15.76
N VAL A 574 12.52 39.27 -15.23
CA VAL A 574 12.60 37.83 -15.55
C VAL A 574 11.25 37.39 -16.11
N THR A 575 11.29 36.66 -17.21
CA THR A 575 10.13 36.04 -17.85
C THR A 575 10.08 34.53 -17.58
N GLU A 576 8.94 33.89 -17.85
CA GLU A 576 8.85 32.42 -17.78
C GLU A 576 9.77 31.74 -18.82
N GLU A 577 10.08 32.40 -19.94
CA GLU A 577 11.04 31.91 -20.94
C GLU A 577 12.46 31.85 -20.38
N ASP A 578 12.85 32.85 -19.59
CA ASP A 578 14.15 32.85 -18.89
C ASP A 578 14.27 31.68 -17.92
N VAL A 579 13.18 31.39 -17.20
CA VAL A 579 13.12 30.26 -16.27
C VAL A 579 13.22 28.92 -17.01
N GLU A 580 12.62 28.80 -18.20
CA GLU A 580 12.76 27.61 -19.04
C GLU A 580 14.19 27.43 -19.55
N MET A 581 14.86 28.53 -19.96
CA MET A 581 16.28 28.48 -20.31
C MET A 581 17.14 28.03 -19.13
N TRP A 582 16.84 28.49 -17.91
CA TRP A 582 17.54 28.01 -16.71
C TRP A 582 17.31 26.52 -16.46
N ARG A 583 16.08 26.03 -16.66
CA ARG A 583 15.74 24.62 -16.53
C ARG A 583 16.58 23.76 -17.48
N GLN A 584 16.67 24.15 -18.75
CA GLN A 584 17.47 23.43 -19.73
C GLN A 584 18.97 23.48 -19.40
N ALA A 585 19.49 24.67 -19.07
CA ALA A 585 20.89 24.84 -18.67
C ALA A 585 21.23 24.03 -17.41
N GLU A 586 20.29 23.89 -16.47
CA GLU A 586 20.44 23.03 -15.30
C GLU A 586 20.54 21.55 -15.67
N ILE A 587 19.65 21.07 -16.55
CA ILE A 587 19.68 19.69 -17.06
C ILE A 587 21.04 19.43 -17.74
N ASP A 588 21.46 20.29 -18.65
CA ASP A 588 22.71 20.15 -19.39
C ASP A 588 23.92 20.16 -18.44
N THR A 589 23.94 21.08 -17.48
CA THR A 589 25.04 21.16 -16.49
C THR A 589 25.12 19.91 -15.60
N ILE A 590 23.98 19.42 -15.10
CA ILE A 590 23.93 18.26 -14.22
C ILE A 590 24.26 16.97 -14.97
N THR A 591 23.86 16.86 -16.23
CA THR A 591 24.14 15.68 -17.07
C THR A 591 25.56 15.69 -17.64
N ALA A 592 26.11 16.84 -18.02
CA ALA A 592 27.49 16.99 -18.52
C ALA A 592 28.56 16.80 -17.43
N ARG A 593 28.26 17.15 -16.17
CA ARG A 593 29.16 16.89 -15.03
C ARG A 593 29.51 15.41 -14.80
N ASN A 594 28.77 14.48 -15.39
CA ASN A 594 29.09 13.06 -15.39
C ASN A 594 30.11 12.66 -16.49
N LYS A 595 30.42 13.54 -17.44
CA LYS A 595 31.33 13.27 -18.58
C LYS A 595 32.65 14.04 -18.52
N GLU A 596 32.71 15.19 -17.84
CA GLU A 596 33.92 16.02 -17.82
C GLU A 596 34.64 16.04 -16.47
N LYS A 597 35.95 15.71 -16.48
CA LYS A 597 36.86 16.07 -15.40
C LYS A 597 37.08 17.59 -15.44
N PRO A 598 36.96 18.32 -14.31
CA PRO A 598 37.10 19.77 -14.32
C PRO A 598 38.46 20.19 -14.90
N SER A 599 38.41 21.00 -15.96
CA SER A 599 39.57 21.63 -16.57
C SER A 599 40.14 22.67 -15.60
N SER A 600 41.11 22.25 -14.79
CA SER A 600 41.92 23.16 -13.98
C SER A 600 42.78 24.03 -14.90
N THR A 601 42.64 25.36 -14.80
CA THR A 601 43.44 26.36 -15.53
C THR A 601 44.95 26.24 -15.22
N VAL A 602 45.29 25.66 -14.06
CA VAL A 602 46.66 25.27 -13.69
C VAL A 602 46.92 23.83 -14.13
N ARG A 603 48.02 23.63 -14.88
CA ARG A 603 48.48 22.28 -15.28
C ARG A 603 48.59 21.38 -14.04
N GLN A 604 47.96 20.20 -14.06
CA GLN A 604 47.86 19.29 -12.90
C GLN A 604 49.18 19.03 -12.18
N TRP A 605 50.29 18.91 -12.92
CA TRP A 605 51.61 18.71 -12.34
C TRP A 605 52.08 19.90 -11.50
N LYS A 606 51.76 21.15 -11.88
CA LYS A 606 52.09 22.36 -11.11
C LYS A 606 51.38 22.34 -9.77
N LYS A 607 50.07 22.01 -9.76
CA LYS A 607 49.27 21.85 -8.54
C LYS A 607 49.85 20.79 -7.61
N ALA A 608 50.13 19.59 -8.13
CA ALA A 608 50.74 18.52 -7.36
C ALA A 608 52.13 18.93 -6.81
N TYR A 609 52.92 19.62 -7.62
CA TYR A 609 54.26 20.09 -7.26
C TYR A 609 54.21 21.10 -6.10
N VAL A 610 53.42 22.17 -6.19
CA VAL A 610 53.36 23.18 -5.11
C VAL A 610 52.73 22.64 -3.82
N LEU A 611 51.77 21.72 -3.90
CA LEU A 611 51.22 21.05 -2.70
C LEU A 611 52.25 20.15 -2.02
N ASN A 612 52.98 19.35 -2.81
CA ASN A 612 54.06 18.52 -2.28
C ASN A 612 55.19 19.37 -1.70
N LEU A 613 55.51 20.50 -2.33
CA LEU A 613 56.56 21.41 -1.87
C LEU A 613 56.14 22.13 -0.58
N SER A 614 54.90 22.62 -0.51
CA SER A 614 54.35 23.21 0.72
C SER A 614 54.34 22.19 1.87
N ALA A 615 53.89 20.95 1.61
CA ALA A 615 53.91 19.90 2.61
C ALA A 615 55.34 19.52 3.03
N PHE A 616 56.30 19.49 2.09
CA PHE A 616 57.71 19.21 2.35
C PHE A 616 58.33 20.26 3.29
N VAL A 617 58.01 21.54 3.09
CA VAL A 617 58.48 22.62 3.96
C VAL A 617 57.87 22.52 5.36
N SER A 618 56.54 22.37 5.48
CA SER A 618 55.88 22.24 6.79
C SER A 618 56.37 21.01 7.56
N LEU A 619 56.59 19.89 6.88
CA LEU A 619 57.09 18.66 7.51
C LEU A 619 58.52 18.84 8.04
N ARG A 620 59.33 19.70 7.42
CA ARG A 620 60.68 20.04 7.90
C ARG A 620 60.63 20.72 9.27
N GLU A 621 59.69 21.64 9.44
CA GLU A 621 59.45 22.36 10.70
C GLU A 621 58.88 21.43 11.78
N GLU A 622 57.93 20.56 11.41
CA GLU A 622 57.40 19.52 12.30
C GLU A 622 58.49 18.55 12.79
N ILE A 623 59.37 18.10 11.89
CA ILE A 623 60.52 17.27 12.27
C ILE A 623 61.46 18.01 13.21
N GLN A 624 61.71 19.31 13.01
CA GLN A 624 62.55 20.09 13.92
C GLN A 624 61.94 20.22 15.31
N SER A 625 60.62 20.31 15.41
CA SER A 625 59.89 20.46 16.68
C SER A 625 59.54 19.12 17.38
N CYS A 626 59.58 17.99 16.67
CA CYS A 626 59.18 16.68 17.19
C CYS A 626 60.21 16.08 18.17
N ARG A 627 59.76 15.86 19.42
CA ARG A 627 60.55 15.27 20.52
C ARG A 627 60.38 13.76 20.71
N ASP A 628 59.36 13.16 20.10
CA ASP A 628 59.10 11.71 20.13
C ASP A 628 59.88 10.99 19.03
N GLY A 629 60.72 10.01 19.41
CA GLY A 629 61.59 9.27 18.48
C GLY A 629 60.85 8.36 17.49
N SER A 630 59.72 7.78 17.90
CA SER A 630 58.89 6.93 17.04
C SER A 630 58.17 7.77 15.98
N LEU A 631 57.53 8.86 16.41
CA LEU A 631 56.87 9.81 15.52
C LEU A 631 57.86 10.47 14.56
N ARG A 632 59.04 10.87 15.06
CA ARG A 632 60.11 11.46 14.25
C ARG A 632 60.56 10.53 13.12
N THR A 633 60.63 9.22 13.38
CA THR A 633 61.00 8.23 12.36
C THR A 633 59.95 8.13 11.25
N ALA A 634 58.66 8.13 11.61
CA ALA A 634 57.57 8.16 10.63
C ALA A 634 57.54 9.46 9.80
N LEU A 635 57.76 10.61 10.45
CA LEU A 635 57.87 11.91 9.77
C LEU A 635 59.05 11.94 8.80
N LEU A 636 60.22 11.42 9.18
CA LEU A 636 61.40 11.33 8.30
C LEU A 636 61.15 10.42 7.08
N ALA A 637 60.40 9.33 7.23
CA ALA A 637 60.02 8.48 6.10
C ALA A 637 59.15 9.24 5.09
N ARG A 638 58.16 9.99 5.58
CA ARG A 638 57.28 10.83 4.76
C ARG A 638 58.04 11.99 4.11
N TYR A 639 59.03 12.55 4.81
CA TYR A 639 59.93 13.60 4.28
C TYR A 639 60.69 13.09 3.05
N ARG A 640 61.32 11.90 3.14
CA ARG A 640 62.06 11.29 2.03
C ARG A 640 61.15 10.94 0.85
N GLU A 641 59.92 10.52 1.12
CA GLU A 641 58.94 10.24 0.07
C GLU A 641 58.55 11.51 -0.71
N LEU A 642 58.27 12.60 0.01
CA LEU A 642 57.98 13.90 -0.61
C LEU A 642 59.19 14.45 -1.35
N GLU A 643 60.39 14.32 -0.77
CA GLU A 643 61.64 14.72 -1.41
C GLU A 643 61.81 14.03 -2.77
N LYS A 644 61.61 12.70 -2.82
CA LYS A 644 61.66 11.91 -4.04
C LYS A 644 60.62 12.38 -5.08
N LYS A 645 59.37 12.59 -4.67
CA LYS A 645 58.31 13.09 -5.57
C LYS A 645 58.65 14.45 -6.18
N LEU A 646 59.28 15.32 -5.39
CA LEU A 646 59.72 16.64 -5.85
C LEU A 646 60.87 16.52 -6.84
N THR A 647 61.93 15.74 -6.53
CA THR A 647 63.05 15.54 -7.46
C THR A 647 62.65 14.83 -8.74
N ASP A 648 61.76 13.83 -8.68
CA ASP A 648 61.23 13.17 -9.87
C ASP A 648 60.49 14.17 -10.77
N THR A 649 59.66 15.04 -10.17
CA THR A 649 58.92 16.08 -10.92
C THR A 649 59.88 17.14 -11.50
N GLU A 650 60.89 17.56 -10.73
CA GLU A 650 61.93 18.53 -11.13
C GLU A 650 62.73 18.00 -12.33
N GLY A 651 63.16 16.73 -12.27
CA GLY A 651 63.90 16.06 -13.33
C GLY A 651 63.08 15.87 -14.62
N ILE A 652 61.82 15.39 -14.50
CA ILE A 652 60.93 15.19 -15.65
C ILE A 652 60.59 16.52 -16.35
N ARG A 653 60.48 17.62 -15.58
CA ARG A 653 60.03 18.92 -16.10
C ARG A 653 61.17 19.90 -16.39
N GLY A 654 62.40 19.57 -16.02
CA GLY A 654 63.58 20.42 -16.24
C GLY A 654 63.52 21.73 -15.44
N ILE A 655 62.96 21.70 -14.23
CA ILE A 655 62.82 22.88 -13.37
C ILE A 655 63.73 22.76 -12.15
N SER A 656 64.23 23.89 -11.65
CA SER A 656 64.87 23.97 -10.34
C SER A 656 63.82 24.09 -9.23
N ARG A 657 64.19 23.70 -8.00
CA ARG A 657 63.28 23.75 -6.85
C ARG A 657 62.76 25.17 -6.63
N TRP A 658 61.44 25.35 -6.73
CA TRP A 658 60.82 26.64 -6.48
C TRP A 658 61.04 27.06 -5.03
N LYS A 659 61.31 28.34 -4.80
CA LYS A 659 61.36 28.90 -3.45
C LYS A 659 59.99 29.42 -3.06
N GLU A 660 59.68 29.45 -1.76
CA GLU A 660 58.39 29.95 -1.27
C GLU A 660 58.14 31.43 -1.62
N ASP A 661 59.20 32.17 -1.94
CA ASP A 661 59.15 33.54 -2.40
C ASP A 661 59.16 33.73 -3.92
N SER A 662 59.28 32.67 -4.71
CA SER A 662 59.20 32.76 -6.16
C SER A 662 57.80 33.15 -6.62
N GLU A 663 57.73 33.93 -7.70
CA GLU A 663 56.48 34.39 -8.30
C GLU A 663 55.64 33.19 -8.76
N GLU A 664 56.28 32.19 -9.37
CA GLU A 664 55.64 30.98 -9.88
C GLU A 664 55.02 30.14 -8.76
N TYR A 665 55.71 30.00 -7.62
CA TYR A 665 55.15 29.29 -6.45
C TYR A 665 53.97 30.06 -5.86
N ARG A 666 54.13 31.36 -5.60
CA ARG A 666 53.09 32.20 -4.98
C ARG A 666 51.83 32.28 -5.83
N ALA A 667 51.97 32.53 -7.14
CA ALA A 667 50.83 32.58 -8.06
C ALA A 667 50.12 31.22 -8.16
N THR A 668 50.88 30.13 -8.30
CA THR A 668 50.31 28.78 -8.44
C THR A 668 49.60 28.34 -7.16
N ILE A 669 50.23 28.51 -6.00
CA ILE A 669 49.66 28.05 -4.74
C ILE A 669 48.46 28.89 -4.30
N LEU A 670 48.46 30.20 -4.58
CA LEU A 670 47.30 31.06 -4.35
C LEU A 670 46.11 30.61 -5.19
N HIS A 671 46.35 30.29 -6.46
CA HIS A 671 45.31 29.76 -7.35
C HIS A 671 44.78 28.41 -6.85
N VAL A 672 45.67 27.50 -6.41
CA VAL A 672 45.29 26.21 -5.83
C VAL A 672 44.42 26.37 -4.60
N ASP A 673 44.81 27.24 -3.66
CA ASP A 673 44.05 27.49 -2.43
C ASP A 673 42.68 28.13 -2.74
N THR A 674 42.62 29.03 -3.73
CA THR A 674 41.38 29.67 -4.19
C THR A 674 40.41 28.65 -4.81
N GLU A 675 40.92 27.78 -5.68
CA GLU A 675 40.13 26.71 -6.29
C GLU A 675 39.68 25.67 -5.26
N GLU A 676 40.52 25.30 -4.28
CA GLU A 676 40.11 24.39 -3.21
C GLU A 676 39.02 24.98 -2.34
N ARG A 677 39.09 26.27 -1.98
CA ARG A 677 38.03 26.97 -1.26
C ARG A 677 36.72 26.96 -2.02
N LYS A 678 36.75 27.29 -3.31
CA LYS A 678 35.58 27.28 -4.19
C LYS A 678 34.93 25.89 -4.21
N LEU A 679 35.71 24.85 -4.45
CA LEU A 679 35.22 23.47 -4.49
C LEU A 679 34.62 23.01 -3.15
N VAL A 680 35.21 23.42 -2.03
CA VAL A 680 34.69 23.09 -0.70
C VAL A 680 33.40 23.84 -0.41
N LEU A 681 33.31 25.13 -0.74
CA LEU A 681 32.08 25.91 -0.56
C LEU A 681 30.94 25.44 -1.48
N GLU A 682 31.21 25.09 -2.75
CA GLU A 682 30.21 24.46 -3.64
C GLU A 682 29.71 23.13 -3.08
N LYS A 683 30.59 22.36 -2.44
CA LYS A 683 30.22 21.13 -1.75
C LYS A 683 29.35 21.41 -0.52
N LEU A 684 29.74 22.37 0.31
CA LEU A 684 28.97 22.79 1.49
C LEU A 684 27.56 23.25 1.12
N TRP A 685 27.42 24.07 0.06
CA TRP A 685 26.11 24.53 -0.42
C TRP A 685 25.18 23.37 -0.82
N ARG A 686 25.70 22.36 -1.53
CA ARG A 686 24.92 21.15 -1.88
C ARG A 686 24.46 20.40 -0.63
N GLU A 687 25.36 20.21 0.32
CA GLU A 687 25.06 19.53 1.58
C GLU A 687 24.03 20.32 2.43
N ALA A 688 24.13 21.66 2.45
CA ALA A 688 23.19 22.55 3.12
C ALA A 688 21.79 22.52 2.48
N SER A 689 21.73 22.50 1.15
CA SER A 689 20.48 22.41 0.38
C SER A 689 19.78 21.06 0.63
N GLU A 690 20.53 19.96 0.56
CA GLU A 690 20.04 18.60 0.86
C GLU A 690 19.54 18.50 2.31
N ARG A 691 20.29 19.07 3.28
CA ARG A 691 19.86 19.15 4.68
C ARG A 691 18.52 19.89 4.84
N THR A 692 18.39 21.05 4.21
CA THR A 692 17.18 21.89 4.30
C THR A 692 15.96 21.18 3.73
N PHE A 693 16.16 20.50 2.59
CA PHE A 693 15.13 19.65 2.01
C PHE A 693 14.70 18.53 2.96
N LEU A 694 15.64 17.75 3.52
CA LEU A 694 15.30 16.68 4.46
C LEU A 694 14.58 17.19 5.72
N LEU A 695 14.96 18.37 6.22
CA LEU A 695 14.26 19.02 7.34
C LEU A 695 12.83 19.44 6.98
N SER A 696 12.61 19.92 5.75
CA SER A 696 11.27 20.24 5.26
C SER A 696 10.40 18.99 5.13
N LEU A 697 11.01 17.88 4.71
CA LEU A 697 10.34 16.59 4.57
C LEU A 697 10.00 16.02 5.94
N LYS A 698 10.96 16.06 6.89
CA LYS A 698 10.74 15.59 8.27
C LYS A 698 9.58 16.31 8.94
N ARG A 699 9.40 17.62 8.72
CA ARG A 699 8.27 18.40 9.26
C ARG A 699 6.89 17.88 8.85
N LYS A 700 6.80 17.12 7.76
CA LYS A 700 5.54 16.54 7.28
C LYS A 700 5.13 15.25 8.01
N TYR A 701 6.04 14.65 8.78
CA TYR A 701 5.81 13.38 9.45
C TYR A 701 5.95 13.52 10.97
N PRO A 702 4.99 13.01 11.76
CA PRO A 702 5.11 12.96 13.21
C PRO A 702 6.36 12.18 13.66
N ASP A 703 7.03 12.68 14.71
CA ASP A 703 8.14 11.96 15.33
C ASP A 703 7.65 10.61 15.89
N GLY A 704 8.37 9.52 15.57
CA GLY A 704 8.00 8.15 15.96
C GLY A 704 7.69 7.22 14.78
N GLN A 705 7.29 7.77 13.63
CA GLN A 705 7.13 6.97 12.40
C GLN A 705 8.49 6.50 11.85
N ALA A 706 8.50 5.34 11.19
CA ALA A 706 9.72 4.78 10.58
C ALA A 706 10.39 5.76 9.59
N ILE A 707 9.57 6.51 8.84
CA ILE A 707 10.02 7.55 7.91
C ILE A 707 10.71 8.70 8.65
N ALA A 708 10.10 9.25 9.71
CA ALA A 708 10.70 10.31 10.51
C ALA A 708 12.04 9.87 11.14
N THR A 709 12.14 8.60 11.53
CA THR A 709 13.38 7.98 12.03
C THR A 709 14.45 7.88 10.94
N LYS A 710 14.07 7.43 9.73
CA LYS A 710 14.97 7.34 8.57
C LYS A 710 15.48 8.71 8.13
N LEU A 711 14.59 9.69 8.01
CA LEU A 711 14.93 11.09 7.70
C LEU A 711 15.87 11.68 8.74
N SER A 712 15.66 11.40 10.03
CA SER A 712 16.56 11.85 11.11
C SER A 712 17.97 11.26 10.96
N ARG A 713 18.11 9.98 10.58
CA ARG A 713 19.42 9.36 10.30
C ARG A 713 20.11 9.98 9.09
N GLN A 714 19.36 10.29 8.02
CA GLN A 714 19.90 10.97 6.85
C GLN A 714 20.37 12.41 7.18
N ILE A 715 19.57 13.18 7.93
CA ILE A 715 19.94 14.52 8.41
C ILE A 715 21.23 14.46 9.23
N LYS A 716 21.36 13.51 10.16
CA LYS A 716 22.59 13.29 10.94
C LYS A 716 23.80 13.00 10.05
N THR A 717 23.61 12.18 9.02
CA THR A 717 24.66 11.86 8.04
C THR A 717 25.12 13.11 7.29
N ILE A 718 24.18 13.96 6.85
CA ILE A 718 24.52 15.22 6.17
C ILE A 718 25.21 16.20 7.12
N ASN A 719 24.74 16.35 8.36
CA ASN A 719 25.42 17.20 9.36
C ASN A 719 26.89 16.80 9.51
N ASN A 720 27.18 15.49 9.58
CA ASN A 720 28.55 14.99 9.63
C ASN A 720 29.35 15.29 8.35
N LYS A 721 28.71 15.26 7.18
CA LYS A 721 29.34 15.66 5.91
C LYS A 721 29.70 17.15 5.91
N ILE A 722 28.77 18.02 6.30
CA ILE A 722 28.97 19.48 6.42
C ILE A 722 30.14 19.76 7.36
N GLN A 723 30.16 19.16 8.55
CA GLN A 723 31.28 19.34 9.51
C GLN A 723 32.63 18.90 8.93
N LYS A 724 32.67 17.80 8.16
CA LYS A 724 33.90 17.37 7.46
C LYS A 724 34.33 18.38 6.40
N SER A 725 33.38 18.93 5.65
CA SER A 725 33.64 19.95 4.63
C SER A 725 34.13 21.27 5.26
N ILE A 726 33.57 21.69 6.39
CA ILE A 726 34.05 22.86 7.18
C ILE A 726 35.49 22.63 7.64
N LYS A 727 35.80 21.47 8.24
CA LYS A 727 37.18 21.13 8.65
C LYS A 727 38.14 21.16 7.47
N LYS A 728 37.70 20.67 6.30
CA LYS A 728 38.51 20.73 5.08
C LYS A 728 38.79 22.18 4.67
N TYR A 729 37.80 23.06 4.74
CA TYR A 729 37.98 24.49 4.45
C TYR A 729 38.97 25.17 5.41
N GLN A 730 38.82 24.90 6.71
CA GLN A 730 39.66 25.48 7.77
C GLN A 730 41.11 25.00 7.69
N ASN A 731 41.37 23.81 7.14
CA ASN A 731 42.71 23.25 6.96
C ASN A 731 43.46 23.80 5.73
N ILE A 732 42.85 24.69 4.94
CA ILE A 732 43.55 25.34 3.82
C ILE A 732 44.55 26.36 4.40
N ALA A 733 45.84 26.10 4.20
CA ALA A 733 46.93 26.65 5.01
C ALA A 733 47.05 28.19 5.04
N ARG A 734 46.72 28.88 3.94
CA ARG A 734 46.86 30.35 3.83
C ARG A 734 45.55 31.04 4.12
N THR A 735 45.54 32.29 4.56
CA THR A 735 44.29 33.06 4.71
C THR A 735 43.65 33.40 3.36
N PRO A 736 42.32 33.55 3.28
CA PRO A 736 41.67 34.01 2.05
C PRO A 736 42.12 35.44 1.72
N GLN A 737 42.60 35.66 0.48
CA GLN A 737 43.01 36.98 -0.02
C GLN A 737 41.83 37.88 -0.38
N ASP A 738 40.67 37.28 -0.64
CA ASP A 738 39.41 37.96 -0.96
C ASP A 738 38.37 37.60 0.11
N PRO A 739 38.28 38.37 1.21
CA PRO A 739 37.34 38.11 2.30
C PRO A 739 35.88 38.33 1.92
N ILE A 740 35.63 39.04 0.82
CA ILE A 740 34.27 39.25 0.30
C ILE A 740 33.78 37.96 -0.35
N ARG A 741 34.66 37.27 -1.08
CA ARG A 741 34.30 36.02 -1.78
C ARG A 741 34.47 34.77 -0.94
N PHE A 742 35.40 34.78 0.01
CA PHE A 742 35.77 33.63 0.81
C PHE A 742 35.80 33.99 2.30
N PRO A 743 34.98 33.33 3.13
CA PRO A 743 34.95 33.61 4.56
C PRO A 743 36.29 33.22 5.21
N GLN A 744 36.72 33.98 6.23
CA GLN A 744 37.90 33.63 7.04
C GLN A 744 37.67 32.36 7.86
N THR A 745 36.49 32.25 8.47
CA THR A 745 36.04 31.08 9.22
C THR A 745 34.62 30.73 8.80
N ILE A 746 34.29 29.44 8.87
CA ILE A 746 32.95 28.95 8.55
C ILE A 746 32.36 28.37 9.85
N ASP A 747 31.25 28.94 10.30
CA ASP A 747 30.44 28.36 11.38
C ASP A 747 29.48 27.29 10.83
N PHE A 748 29.14 26.31 11.65
CA PHE A 748 28.24 25.23 11.25
C PHE A 748 26.80 25.72 10.96
N VAL A 749 26.29 26.68 11.72
CA VAL A 749 24.92 27.21 11.55
C VAL A 749 24.80 27.93 10.22
N ASP A 750 25.76 28.81 9.94
CA ASP A 750 25.86 29.54 8.68
C ASP A 750 26.03 28.58 7.50
N ALA A 751 26.92 27.60 7.63
CA ALA A 751 27.13 26.60 6.58
C ALA A 751 25.89 25.76 6.31
N CYS A 752 25.01 25.55 7.30
CA CYS A 752 23.76 24.83 7.13
C CYS A 752 22.68 25.65 6.40
N ASN A 753 22.85 26.97 6.25
CA ASN A 753 21.88 27.82 5.59
C ASN A 753 22.14 27.88 4.07
N PRO A 754 21.26 27.32 3.22
CA PRO A 754 21.47 27.32 1.77
C PRO A 754 21.42 28.71 1.13
N THR A 755 20.94 29.73 1.86
CA THR A 755 20.93 31.14 1.42
C THR A 755 22.04 31.97 2.04
N TRP A 756 23.07 31.33 2.62
CA TRP A 756 24.21 32.04 3.18
C TRP A 756 24.94 32.88 2.11
N GLN A 757 25.29 34.12 2.43
CA GLN A 757 25.79 35.10 1.45
C GLN A 757 27.01 34.61 0.65
N TYR A 758 27.88 33.82 1.27
CA TYR A 758 29.08 33.30 0.63
C TYR A 758 28.77 32.22 -0.41
N TYR A 759 27.63 31.54 -0.31
CA TYR A 759 27.17 30.62 -1.35
C TYR A 759 26.70 31.37 -2.59
N SER A 760 25.94 32.46 -2.42
CA SER A 760 25.57 33.35 -3.53
C SER A 760 26.77 34.08 -4.14
N GLN A 761 27.82 34.35 -3.34
CA GLN A 761 29.02 35.03 -3.82
C GLN A 761 30.01 34.14 -4.60
N LEU A 762 29.88 32.81 -4.50
CA LEU A 762 30.56 31.89 -5.42
C LEU A 762 30.03 32.02 -6.86
N ASP A 763 28.80 32.52 -6.97
CA ASP A 763 28.03 32.70 -8.18
C ASP A 763 27.97 34.14 -8.70
N VAL A 764 28.77 35.08 -8.18
CA VAL A 764 28.83 36.43 -8.77
C VAL A 764 29.40 36.35 -10.18
N LEU A 765 28.52 36.21 -11.17
CA LEU A 765 28.76 36.56 -12.57
C LEU A 765 28.21 37.97 -12.77
N ALA A 766 28.98 38.98 -12.35
CA ALA A 766 28.67 40.41 -12.54
C ALA A 766 27.43 40.95 -11.79
N GLU A 767 27.33 42.29 -11.72
CA GLU A 767 26.14 43.00 -11.23
C GLU A 767 24.94 42.69 -12.14
N GLY A 768 23.80 42.30 -11.54
CA GLY A 768 22.54 42.02 -12.24
C GLY A 768 22.22 40.53 -12.44
N ASP A 769 23.05 39.59 -12.01
CA ASP A 769 22.78 38.15 -12.20
C ASP A 769 21.92 37.54 -11.08
N ILE A 770 21.13 36.52 -11.43
CA ILE A 770 20.06 35.98 -10.57
C ILE A 770 20.55 34.80 -9.73
N PRO A 771 20.33 34.79 -8.39
CA PRO A 771 20.81 33.72 -7.52
C PRO A 771 20.31 32.33 -7.96
N ARG A 772 21.18 31.31 -7.95
CA ARG A 772 20.81 29.93 -8.32
C ARG A 772 19.65 29.36 -7.51
N SER A 773 19.55 29.71 -6.23
CA SER A 773 18.43 29.30 -5.36
C SER A 773 17.09 29.83 -5.88
N LEU A 774 17.05 31.11 -6.28
CA LEU A 774 15.87 31.74 -6.87
C LEU A 774 15.55 31.11 -8.23
N ARG A 775 16.57 30.88 -9.07
CA ARG A 775 16.40 30.15 -10.34
C ARG A 775 15.78 28.77 -10.12
N ARG A 776 16.28 28.01 -9.15
CA ARG A 776 15.78 26.66 -8.84
C ARG A 776 14.34 26.68 -8.37
N GLN A 777 13.98 27.59 -7.46
CA GLN A 777 12.61 27.77 -6.99
C GLN A 777 11.67 28.15 -8.14
N ALA A 778 12.10 29.09 -9.00
CA ALA A 778 11.34 29.47 -10.17
C ALA A 778 11.15 28.30 -11.15
N ILE A 779 12.19 27.49 -11.38
CA ILE A 779 12.10 26.26 -12.21
C ILE A 779 11.08 25.28 -11.62
N ASP A 780 11.15 25.01 -10.31
CA ASP A 780 10.25 24.05 -9.64
C ASP A 780 8.79 24.56 -9.67
N ALA A 781 8.56 25.86 -9.43
CA ALA A 781 7.25 26.49 -9.52
C ALA A 781 6.70 26.48 -10.96
N LEU A 782 7.51 26.82 -11.96
CA LEU A 782 7.12 26.78 -13.37
C LEU A 782 6.76 25.35 -13.81
N CYS A 783 7.58 24.37 -13.43
CA CYS A 783 7.31 22.97 -13.71
C CYS A 783 5.99 22.53 -13.07
N LEU A 784 5.75 22.91 -11.81
CA LEU A 784 4.51 22.58 -11.11
C LEU A 784 3.28 23.23 -11.77
N LYS A 785 3.38 24.51 -12.18
CA LYS A 785 2.33 25.22 -12.93
C LYS A 785 2.00 24.48 -14.23
N LYS A 786 3.01 24.17 -15.05
CA LYS A 786 2.83 23.44 -16.32
C LYS A 786 2.23 22.05 -16.12
N ARG A 787 2.69 21.30 -15.10
CA ARG A 787 2.15 19.97 -14.76
C ARG A 787 0.72 20.03 -14.24
N ALA A 788 0.36 21.07 -13.50
CA ALA A 788 -1.02 21.27 -13.04
C ALA A 788 -1.96 21.61 -14.21
N GLU A 789 -1.49 22.40 -15.18
CA GLU A 789 -2.26 22.67 -16.40
C GLU A 789 -2.47 21.41 -17.24
N GLU A 790 -1.43 20.59 -17.40
CA GLU A 790 -1.55 19.28 -18.05
C GLU A 790 -2.54 18.36 -17.33
N GLU A 791 -2.51 18.31 -16.00
CA GLU A 791 -3.43 17.48 -15.21
C GLU A 791 -4.89 17.90 -15.37
N LYS A 792 -5.18 19.21 -15.47
CA LYS A 792 -6.53 19.70 -15.81
C LYS A 792 -6.98 19.12 -17.15
N GLY A 793 -6.12 19.19 -18.17
CA GLY A 793 -6.40 18.65 -19.50
C GLY A 793 -6.59 17.13 -19.51
N LEU A 794 -5.76 16.40 -18.75
CA LEU A 794 -5.87 14.95 -18.58
C LEU A 794 -7.20 14.57 -17.92
N ALA A 795 -7.53 15.19 -16.79
CA ALA A 795 -8.78 14.91 -16.07
C ALA A 795 -10.01 15.20 -16.93
N LEU A 796 -10.01 16.26 -17.74
CA LEU A 796 -11.09 16.55 -18.70
C LEU A 796 -11.26 15.43 -19.73
N LYS A 797 -10.17 14.95 -20.33
CA LYS A 797 -10.21 13.83 -21.27
C LYS A 797 -10.68 12.55 -20.59
N GLU A 798 -10.25 12.29 -19.36
CA GLU A 798 -10.66 11.13 -18.57
C GLU A 798 -12.17 11.15 -18.26
N MET A 799 -12.74 12.32 -17.91
CA MET A 799 -14.19 12.49 -17.70
C MET A 799 -14.97 12.14 -18.97
N GLN A 800 -14.53 12.67 -20.13
CA GLN A 800 -15.17 12.39 -21.42
C GLN A 800 -15.06 10.91 -21.79
N GLN A 801 -13.86 10.33 -21.66
CA GLN A 801 -13.61 8.94 -21.99
C GLN A 801 -14.43 7.98 -21.12
N PHE A 802 -14.59 8.28 -19.83
CA PHE A 802 -15.43 7.50 -18.93
C PHE A 802 -16.89 7.46 -19.42
N VAL A 803 -17.47 8.63 -19.71
CA VAL A 803 -18.86 8.75 -20.17
C VAL A 803 -19.04 8.05 -21.52
N VAL A 804 -18.14 8.29 -22.48
CA VAL A 804 -18.18 7.63 -23.80
C VAL A 804 -18.10 6.11 -23.67
N THR A 805 -17.23 5.59 -22.81
CA THR A 805 -17.09 4.14 -22.59
C THR A 805 -18.39 3.55 -22.03
N LYS A 806 -19.02 4.24 -21.08
CA LYS A 806 -20.29 3.78 -20.48
C LYS A 806 -21.47 3.86 -21.45
N ILE A 807 -21.52 4.85 -22.33
CA ILE A 807 -22.51 4.92 -23.43
C ILE A 807 -22.31 3.76 -24.42
N LYS A 808 -21.06 3.44 -24.78
CA LYS A 808 -20.77 2.28 -25.64
C LYS A 808 -21.23 0.97 -24.99
N GLU A 809 -20.94 0.79 -23.69
CA GLU A 809 -21.42 -0.38 -22.92
C GLU A 809 -22.95 -0.44 -22.89
N HIS A 810 -23.62 0.69 -22.69
CA HIS A 810 -25.09 0.80 -22.71
C HIS A 810 -25.68 0.37 -24.07
N ALA A 811 -25.12 0.86 -25.17
CA ALA A 811 -25.59 0.53 -26.53
C ALA A 811 -25.43 -0.97 -26.85
N ILE A 812 -24.28 -1.56 -26.51
CA ILE A 812 -24.00 -2.99 -26.68
C ILE A 812 -25.04 -3.85 -25.93
N LEU A 813 -25.36 -3.48 -24.69
CA LEU A 813 -26.34 -4.21 -23.89
C LEU A 813 -27.75 -4.08 -24.48
N LEU A 814 -28.15 -2.90 -24.98
CA LEU A 814 -29.44 -2.70 -25.63
C LEU A 814 -29.59 -3.56 -26.89
N GLU A 815 -28.58 -3.61 -27.74
CA GLU A 815 -28.57 -4.44 -28.95
C GLU A 815 -28.74 -5.94 -28.58
N SER A 816 -28.00 -6.39 -27.56
CA SER A 816 -28.12 -7.77 -27.06
C SER A 816 -29.52 -8.06 -26.51
N ILE A 817 -30.13 -7.14 -25.75
CA ILE A 817 -31.51 -7.27 -25.25
C ILE A 817 -32.51 -7.38 -26.41
N GLN A 818 -32.38 -6.55 -27.44
CA GLN A 818 -33.24 -6.60 -28.62
C GLN A 818 -33.14 -7.95 -29.34
N SER A 819 -31.92 -8.47 -29.50
CA SER A 819 -31.69 -9.81 -30.05
C SER A 819 -32.42 -10.90 -29.26
N PHE A 820 -32.31 -10.92 -27.93
CA PHE A 820 -32.98 -11.94 -27.11
C PHE A 820 -34.50 -11.78 -27.00
N LYS A 821 -35.04 -10.56 -27.21
CA LYS A 821 -36.50 -10.34 -27.35
C LYS A 821 -37.07 -11.10 -28.54
N THR A 822 -36.33 -11.21 -29.65
CA THR A 822 -36.80 -11.93 -30.85
C THR A 822 -36.96 -13.44 -30.63
N VAL A 823 -36.11 -14.03 -29.79
CA VAL A 823 -36.13 -15.47 -29.45
C VAL A 823 -36.85 -15.77 -28.12
N ALA A 824 -37.51 -14.77 -27.52
CA ALA A 824 -38.27 -14.87 -26.28
C ALA A 824 -37.50 -15.47 -25.07
N ASN A 825 -36.19 -15.23 -24.99
CA ASN A 825 -35.38 -15.70 -23.85
C ASN A 825 -35.46 -14.73 -22.66
N LEU A 826 -36.51 -14.88 -21.84
CA LEU A 826 -36.80 -14.00 -20.71
C LEU A 826 -35.68 -13.96 -19.66
N GLY A 827 -35.00 -15.08 -19.42
CA GLY A 827 -33.89 -15.14 -18.46
C GLY A 827 -32.70 -14.29 -18.90
N ALA A 828 -32.31 -14.40 -20.18
CA ALA A 828 -31.25 -13.57 -20.76
C ALA A 828 -31.62 -12.08 -20.73
N ILE A 829 -32.87 -11.74 -21.10
CA ILE A 829 -33.38 -10.37 -21.06
C ILE A 829 -33.30 -9.80 -19.64
N SER A 830 -33.76 -10.55 -18.63
CA SER A 830 -33.75 -10.08 -17.24
C SER A 830 -32.33 -9.78 -16.73
N LEU A 831 -31.36 -10.65 -17.01
CA LEU A 831 -29.97 -10.45 -16.59
C LEU A 831 -29.35 -9.23 -17.28
N LEU A 832 -29.54 -9.12 -18.60
CA LEU A 832 -29.01 -8.00 -19.38
C LEU A 832 -29.66 -6.67 -18.98
N MET A 833 -30.97 -6.64 -18.70
CA MET A 833 -31.67 -5.45 -18.20
C MET A 833 -31.17 -5.01 -16.82
N SER A 834 -30.91 -5.95 -15.90
CA SER A 834 -30.32 -5.61 -14.60
C SER A 834 -28.92 -5.01 -14.75
N LYS A 835 -28.10 -5.54 -15.66
CA LYS A 835 -26.78 -4.96 -15.96
C LYS A 835 -26.91 -3.57 -16.62
N LEU A 836 -27.87 -3.40 -17.53
CA LEU A 836 -28.16 -2.12 -18.17
C LEU A 836 -28.53 -1.04 -17.14
N ASP A 837 -29.38 -1.36 -16.17
CA ASP A 837 -29.80 -0.44 -15.11
C ASP A 837 -28.62 0.02 -14.23
N ASN A 838 -27.71 -0.90 -13.90
CA ASN A 838 -26.46 -0.56 -13.21
C ASN A 838 -25.60 0.42 -14.03
N VAL A 839 -25.40 0.13 -15.33
CA VAL A 839 -24.63 1.01 -16.23
C VAL A 839 -25.30 2.38 -16.37
N GLN A 840 -26.64 2.43 -16.45
CA GLN A 840 -27.40 3.68 -16.50
C GLN A 840 -27.25 4.49 -15.23
N THR A 841 -27.27 3.83 -14.07
CA THR A 841 -27.08 4.48 -12.76
C THR A 841 -25.68 5.08 -12.64
N GLU A 842 -24.64 4.31 -12.99
CA GLU A 842 -23.24 4.80 -13.03
C GLU A 842 -23.07 5.98 -14.00
N LEU A 843 -23.66 5.86 -15.20
CA LEU A 843 -23.60 6.90 -16.23
C LEU A 843 -24.30 8.19 -15.80
N LEU A 844 -25.50 8.09 -15.22
CA LEU A 844 -26.25 9.24 -14.72
C LEU A 844 -25.52 9.95 -13.58
N PHE A 845 -24.96 9.17 -12.66
CA PHE A 845 -24.15 9.70 -11.56
C PHE A 845 -22.94 10.48 -12.10
N ALA A 846 -22.13 9.85 -12.97
CA ALA A 846 -20.95 10.49 -13.54
C ALA A 846 -21.30 11.75 -14.35
N HIS A 847 -22.31 11.67 -15.22
CA HIS A 847 -22.74 12.80 -16.03
C HIS A 847 -23.25 13.97 -15.19
N THR A 848 -24.06 13.70 -14.16
CA THR A 848 -24.57 14.72 -13.24
C THR A 848 -23.43 15.37 -12.46
N LEU A 849 -22.53 14.55 -11.92
CA LEU A 849 -21.36 15.02 -11.17
C LEU A 849 -20.48 15.95 -12.01
N PHE A 850 -20.10 15.52 -13.22
CA PHE A 850 -19.24 16.28 -14.12
C PHE A 850 -19.91 17.57 -14.63
N SER A 851 -21.20 17.51 -14.96
CA SER A 851 -21.95 18.66 -15.46
C SER A 851 -22.16 19.74 -14.38
N SER A 852 -22.31 19.34 -13.11
CA SER A 852 -22.58 20.25 -11.99
C SER A 852 -21.54 21.36 -11.78
N ARG A 853 -20.32 21.15 -12.29
CA ARG A 853 -19.17 22.03 -12.07
C ARG A 853 -18.95 23.06 -13.18
N ASN A 854 -19.74 23.00 -14.25
CA ASN A 854 -19.72 23.93 -15.38
C ASN A 854 -18.28 24.22 -15.88
N ILE A 855 -17.50 23.15 -16.05
CA ILE A 855 -16.07 23.24 -16.36
C ILE A 855 -15.88 23.67 -17.82
N SER A 856 -15.16 24.76 -18.03
CA SER A 856 -14.84 25.26 -19.38
C SER A 856 -14.08 24.20 -20.19
N GLY A 857 -14.53 23.96 -21.43
CA GLY A 857 -13.91 22.99 -22.35
C GLY A 857 -14.34 21.53 -22.14
N LEU A 858 -15.14 21.22 -21.12
CA LEU A 858 -15.72 19.89 -20.96
C LEU A 858 -16.94 19.73 -21.90
N MET A 859 -16.87 18.80 -22.84
CA MET A 859 -17.96 18.43 -23.73
C MET A 859 -18.37 16.99 -23.43
N LEU A 860 -19.54 16.81 -22.80
CA LEU A 860 -20.10 15.49 -22.54
C LEU A 860 -21.12 15.13 -23.64
N PRO A 861 -21.13 13.88 -24.13
CA PRO A 861 -22.16 13.41 -25.04
C PRO A 861 -23.52 13.33 -24.35
N ASP A 862 -24.59 13.50 -25.13
CA ASP A 862 -25.97 13.39 -24.63
C ASP A 862 -26.24 11.99 -24.04
N LEU A 863 -27.02 11.96 -22.96
CA LEU A 863 -27.45 10.71 -22.35
C LEU A 863 -28.44 9.99 -23.27
N PRO A 864 -28.36 8.65 -23.39
CA PRO A 864 -29.35 7.88 -24.11
C PRO A 864 -30.75 8.04 -23.46
N PRO A 865 -31.83 8.04 -24.26
CA PRO A 865 -33.19 8.21 -23.74
C PRO A 865 -33.54 7.09 -22.74
N ARG A 866 -34.18 7.49 -21.63
CA ARG A 866 -34.57 6.57 -20.55
C ARG A 866 -35.94 5.96 -20.88
N ASP A 867 -36.00 4.66 -21.13
CA ASP A 867 -37.29 3.96 -21.23
C ASP A 867 -37.99 4.01 -19.87
N SER A 868 -39.08 4.77 -19.79
CA SER A 868 -39.80 5.09 -18.55
C SER A 868 -40.59 3.92 -17.93
N ALA A 869 -40.40 2.69 -18.41
CA ALA A 869 -41.24 1.55 -18.04
C ALA A 869 -40.75 0.77 -16.80
N HIS A 870 -39.47 0.88 -16.42
CA HIS A 870 -38.89 0.04 -15.37
C HIS A 870 -37.89 0.83 -14.52
N VAL A 871 -38.36 1.54 -13.49
CA VAL A 871 -37.48 2.11 -12.47
C VAL A 871 -38.06 1.83 -11.09
N SER A 872 -37.32 1.04 -10.30
CA SER A 872 -37.37 1.09 -8.84
C SER A 872 -36.79 2.42 -8.39
N SER A 873 -37.41 3.08 -7.43
CA SER A 873 -36.99 4.34 -6.81
C SER A 873 -35.52 4.28 -6.35
N ALA A 874 -34.59 4.64 -7.22
CA ALA A 874 -33.23 4.96 -6.81
C ALA A 874 -33.29 6.22 -5.95
N VAL A 875 -32.77 6.13 -4.73
CA VAL A 875 -32.62 7.26 -3.79
C VAL A 875 -31.92 8.39 -4.55
N SER A 876 -32.61 9.51 -4.72
CA SER A 876 -32.02 10.73 -5.23
C SER A 876 -31.01 11.24 -4.21
N VAL A 877 -29.74 10.89 -4.38
CA VAL A 877 -28.64 11.48 -3.60
C VAL A 877 -28.54 12.95 -4.01
N SER A 878 -28.80 13.85 -3.07
CA SER A 878 -28.79 15.29 -3.31
C SER A 878 -27.35 15.80 -3.49
N VAL A 879 -27.20 16.97 -4.11
CA VAL A 879 -25.88 17.64 -4.24
C VAL A 879 -25.33 18.01 -2.84
N GLU A 880 -26.18 18.19 -1.84
CA GLU A 880 -25.76 18.33 -0.44
C GLU A 880 -25.16 17.04 0.14
N ASP A 881 -25.73 15.86 -0.17
CA ASP A 881 -25.23 14.57 0.32
C ASP A 881 -23.83 14.24 -0.24
N ILE A 882 -23.57 14.59 -1.51
CA ILE A 882 -22.27 14.43 -2.16
C ILE A 882 -21.20 15.35 -1.53
N ASN A 883 -21.58 16.54 -1.09
CA ASN A 883 -20.66 17.46 -0.40
C ASN A 883 -20.39 17.04 1.05
N GLY A 884 -21.34 16.38 1.72
CA GLY A 884 -21.15 15.81 3.07
C GLY A 884 -20.25 14.57 3.13
N MET A 885 -20.13 13.83 2.03
CA MET A 885 -19.21 12.68 1.93
C MET A 885 -17.72 13.05 1.87
N LYS A 886 -17.37 14.34 1.74
CA LYS A 886 -15.98 14.81 1.75
C LYS A 886 -15.22 14.50 3.05
N ASP A 887 -15.94 14.32 4.16
CA ASP A 887 -15.35 14.17 5.50
C ASP A 887 -15.21 12.71 5.97
N LEU A 888 -15.68 11.72 5.19
CA LEU A 888 -15.68 10.31 5.60
C LEU A 888 -14.58 9.44 4.96
N ASN A 889 -13.86 9.94 3.96
CA ASN A 889 -12.69 9.25 3.42
C ASN A 889 -11.44 9.61 4.23
N MET A 890 -11.35 9.03 5.42
CA MET A 890 -10.13 9.01 6.22
C MET A 890 -9.01 8.30 5.46
N THR A 891 -8.00 9.09 5.08
CA THR A 891 -6.59 8.75 4.84
C THR A 891 -6.22 7.25 4.87
N GLU A 892 -6.12 6.62 3.70
CA GLU A 892 -5.37 5.36 3.49
C GLU A 892 -3.84 5.60 3.38
N ASP A 893 -3.32 6.73 3.87
CA ASP A 893 -1.90 7.08 3.87
C ASP A 893 -1.16 6.49 5.09
N GLY A 894 -1.25 5.17 5.24
CA GLY A 894 -0.50 4.39 6.22
C GLY A 894 0.41 3.39 5.52
N VAL A 895 1.51 3.85 4.93
CA VAL A 895 2.56 2.97 4.41
C VAL A 895 3.34 2.38 5.58
N GLU A 896 2.89 1.25 6.12
CA GLU A 896 3.72 0.39 6.97
C GLU A 896 4.68 -0.41 6.08
N SER A 897 5.93 0.08 5.98
CA SER A 897 7.04 -0.63 5.35
C SER A 897 7.61 -1.66 6.33
N ASP A 898 7.03 -2.85 6.37
CA ASP A 898 7.63 -4.00 7.05
C ASP A 898 8.57 -4.74 6.08
N ASP A 899 9.86 -4.39 6.16
CA ASP A 899 10.96 -5.23 5.69
C ASP A 899 11.30 -6.27 6.77
N GLU A 900 11.08 -7.52 6.38
CA GLU A 900 11.47 -8.82 6.97
C GLU A 900 12.48 -8.81 8.13
N ASP A 901 12.05 -9.29 9.30
CA ASP A 901 12.57 -10.50 9.96
C ASP A 901 11.87 -10.68 11.32
N GLU A 902 10.91 -11.60 11.42
CA GLU A 902 10.67 -12.41 12.63
C GLU A 902 9.58 -13.47 12.33
N GLU A 903 9.99 -14.73 12.42
CA GLU A 903 9.15 -15.92 12.31
C GLU A 903 9.12 -16.54 13.71
N GLU A 904 8.35 -15.94 14.62
CA GLU A 904 7.81 -16.57 15.84
C GLU A 904 6.82 -15.60 16.52
N ASP A 905 5.62 -16.11 16.81
CA ASP A 905 4.57 -15.59 17.71
C ASP A 905 3.18 -15.45 17.06
N ALA A 906 2.58 -16.60 16.79
CA ALA A 906 1.14 -16.75 16.59
C ALA A 906 0.29 -16.40 17.85
N GLU A 907 0.94 -15.95 18.93
CA GLU A 907 0.29 -15.59 20.21
C GLU A 907 0.13 -14.06 20.39
N ALA A 908 0.73 -13.23 19.53
CA ALA A 908 0.63 -11.77 19.61
C ALA A 908 -0.63 -11.18 18.95
N ILE A 909 -1.31 -11.93 18.07
CA ILE A 909 -2.52 -11.47 17.36
C ILE A 909 -3.78 -11.57 18.25
N LEU A 910 -3.77 -12.41 19.29
CA LEU A 910 -4.90 -12.55 20.23
C LEU A 910 -4.86 -11.57 21.43
N ARG A 911 -3.79 -10.79 21.62
CA ARG A 911 -3.70 -9.79 22.70
C ARG A 911 -3.96 -8.34 22.28
N ARG A 912 -4.28 -8.08 21.00
CA ARG A 912 -4.56 -6.72 20.49
C ARG A 912 -6.05 -6.32 20.46
N PHE A 913 -6.94 -7.14 21.02
CA PHE A 913 -8.37 -6.82 21.13
C PHE A 913 -8.86 -6.57 22.57
N ILE A 914 -7.95 -6.48 23.55
CA ILE A 914 -8.31 -6.18 24.94
C ILE A 914 -7.25 -5.21 25.52
N ILE A 915 -7.69 -4.00 25.88
CA ILE A 915 -7.01 -2.89 26.60
C ILE A 915 -6.30 -1.84 25.72
N VAL A 916 -6.95 -0.66 25.60
CA VAL A 916 -6.30 0.66 25.49
C VAL A 916 -6.89 1.54 26.60
N GLU A 917 -6.17 1.55 27.71
CA GLU A 917 -6.07 2.53 28.81
C GLU A 917 -4.72 2.14 29.43
N GLU A 918 -3.71 2.97 29.65
CA GLU A 918 -3.59 4.37 30.03
C GLU A 918 -2.15 4.83 29.70
N SER A 919 -1.98 6.16 29.62
CA SER A 919 -0.82 6.95 30.04
C SER A 919 0.50 6.85 29.20
N GLU A 920 1.27 7.92 28.98
CA GLU A 920 1.24 9.26 29.55
C GLU A 920 2.19 10.19 28.77
N SER A 921 1.91 11.49 28.87
CA SER A 921 2.89 12.57 28.77
C SER A 921 4.23 12.20 29.43
N SER A 922 5.39 12.59 28.89
CA SER A 922 6.09 13.82 29.29
C SER A 922 7.59 13.69 28.92
N TYR A 923 8.47 14.68 28.76
CA TYR A 923 8.56 16.09 29.14
C TYR A 923 9.49 16.82 28.14
N SER A 924 9.22 18.10 27.91
CA SER A 924 10.26 19.08 27.56
C SER A 924 10.88 19.65 28.84
N THR A 925 12.21 19.58 29.00
CA THR A 925 13.11 20.65 29.48
C THR A 925 14.53 20.10 29.64
N TRP A 926 15.38 20.30 28.62
CA TRP A 926 16.77 20.81 28.62
C TRP A 926 17.32 20.78 27.19
#